data_AF-A0A6S6WHL3-F1
#
_entry.id   AF-A0A6S6WHL3-F1
#
_cell.length_a   1.000
_cell.length_b   1.000
_cell.length_c   1.000
_cell.angle_alpha   90.00
_cell.angle_beta   90.00
_cell.angle_gamma   90.00
#
_symmetry.space_group_name_H-M   'P 1'
#
loop_
_entity.id
_entity.type
_entity.pdbx_description
1 polymer ?
#
loop_
_entity_poly.entity_id
_entity_poly.type
_entity_poly.pdbx_seq_one_letter_code
_entity_poly.pdbx_strand_id
1 'polypeptide(L)'
;MAAYINLSLQGTVYFAAHRSAEDDAMLQLYSNKLVGIARESTFDVLYSQVARDWQQRDDLLTPFNDRRWTHVRAVWTFELDRDVLRLEKKDRNLWIPINLIRQRSITISDFEPYEPPPILAKHALQSVHPAPCWKIKRKDIDLQRLQRRKAFVSRIIVDFAFQWRHVLCGRYNNFTFRRLANAIIRIATLDFTVEEATLSRQGTGGFLVWIDNLPEWDFASGHIVRVGGTPIVICQHTPHAITLVRKDFAKQILFTPGSAGKSLTYLILSVRELILYRIDSERERYTEPMRLFDGIHPPSDEAIEILLQATQTSASTAPLRKLPVELQDAILDKVSAGPIESARVGCLLEAGSVFTWKCGNRNIEREEGRRSRTPWTPVESHIWFGGYPSGIAYKSGTMLLPIFRWSVHLFSSSKNIPVSPVLSYVRTNNQRHCTHALKVILSNFRLGLLALLYFNSFTSVYAERLELTLAEDDGSHPEQPFDENALLAVLVPSHEKRSPVSLTERNTDPDSATLNRRYEGPYPNGICPRSLYSDIEDDRVCDARFAGPVTENTYLYAAQSSTCASAITRRLSCQLCFGRHHPDPYPIKTTLVPCRSNEVCTQEGYRWNKWGNYEVESSCVYENSIIKLLVARGSAVREYCSKKVTLNKASGKVQGFHSYLYDTVTGVRKNAKWLYLKINGVYTASAQYAANLDVTHVLFAGQLVEMCFFPASDISSNLELDWSIS
;
A
#
# COMPACT_ATOMS: atom_id res chain seq x y z
N MET A 1 -14.91 22.06 14.37
CA MET A 1 -14.80 21.68 12.95
C MET A 1 -13.38 21.97 12.49
N ALA A 2 -12.78 21.12 11.66
CA ALA A 2 -11.43 21.29 11.15
C ALA A 2 -11.36 22.31 10.01
N ALA A 3 -10.19 22.92 9.85
CA ALA A 3 -9.80 23.63 8.65
C ALA A 3 -8.71 22.82 7.94
N TYR A 4 -8.86 22.60 6.64
CA TYR A 4 -7.89 21.88 5.83
C TYR A 4 -7.02 22.90 5.10
N ILE A 5 -5.72 22.61 4.98
CA ILE A 5 -4.75 23.50 4.38
C ILE A 5 -3.98 22.70 3.33
N ASN A 6 -4.04 23.13 2.08
CA ASN A 6 -3.23 22.65 0.97
C ASN A 6 -2.18 23.70 0.64
N LEU A 7 -0.95 23.28 0.43
CA LEU A 7 0.16 24.09 -0.05
C LEU A 7 0.66 23.44 -1.34
N SER A 8 0.55 24.13 -2.48
CA SER A 8 0.98 23.60 -3.77
C SER A 8 2.09 24.46 -4.37
N LEU A 9 3.19 23.81 -4.75
CA LEU A 9 4.35 24.43 -5.38
C LEU A 9 4.93 23.45 -6.41
N GLN A 10 5.13 23.91 -7.65
CA GLN A 10 5.70 23.13 -8.75
C GLN A 10 4.99 21.78 -8.97
N GLY A 11 3.67 21.76 -8.80
CA GLY A 11 2.85 20.55 -8.92
C GLY A 11 2.93 19.58 -7.73
N THR A 12 3.76 19.83 -6.71
CA THR A 12 3.76 19.08 -5.45
C THR A 12 2.72 19.65 -4.51
N VAL A 13 1.96 18.79 -3.83
CA VAL A 13 0.93 19.19 -2.86
C VAL A 13 1.32 18.73 -1.46
N TYR A 14 1.24 19.63 -0.48
CA TYR A 14 1.33 19.33 0.94
C TYR A 14 0.00 19.63 1.61
N PHE A 15 -0.44 18.72 2.47
CA PHE A 15 -1.70 18.80 3.18
C PHE A 15 -1.47 18.84 4.68
N ALA A 16 -2.22 19.70 5.38
CA ALA A 16 -2.32 19.69 6.83
C ALA A 16 -3.77 19.89 7.28
N ALA A 17 -4.13 19.25 8.38
CA ALA A 17 -5.41 19.44 9.04
C ALA A 17 -5.23 20.24 10.34
N HIS A 18 -5.89 21.40 10.44
CA HIS A 18 -5.91 22.19 11.65
C HIS A 18 -7.18 21.91 12.46
N ARG A 19 -7.02 21.47 13.71
CA ARG A 19 -8.15 21.21 14.61
C ARG A 19 -8.74 22.53 15.09
N SER A 20 -9.92 22.90 14.57
CA SER A 20 -10.72 24.04 15.03
C SER A 20 -10.05 25.40 14.88
N ALA A 21 -10.31 26.08 13.77
CA ALA A 21 -9.92 27.48 13.59
C ALA A 21 -11.06 28.27 12.92
N GLU A 22 -11.41 29.40 13.52
CA GLU A 22 -12.25 30.43 12.90
C GLU A 22 -11.49 31.07 11.72
N ASP A 23 -12.23 31.56 10.73
CA ASP A 23 -11.61 32.09 9.51
C ASP A 23 -10.70 33.30 9.82
N ASP A 24 -11.17 34.20 10.69
CA ASP A 24 -10.40 35.38 11.10
C ASP A 24 -9.12 35.01 11.85
N ALA A 25 -9.15 33.95 12.66
CA ALA A 25 -7.97 33.45 13.35
C ALA A 25 -6.94 32.88 12.37
N MET A 26 -7.40 32.19 11.33
CA MET A 26 -6.52 31.68 10.26
C MET A 26 -5.93 32.83 9.44
N LEU A 27 -6.72 33.83 9.10
CA LEU A 27 -6.24 35.01 8.38
C LEU A 27 -5.22 35.80 9.20
N GLN A 28 -5.48 36.03 10.49
CA GLN A 28 -4.51 36.65 11.39
C GLN A 28 -3.21 35.84 11.46
N LEU A 29 -3.31 34.50 11.56
CA LEU A 29 -2.13 33.63 11.50
C LEU A 29 -1.36 33.85 10.20
N TYR A 30 -2.02 33.78 9.05
CA TYR A 30 -1.36 33.93 7.75
C TYR A 30 -0.72 35.32 7.59
N SER A 31 -1.41 36.39 7.94
CA SER A 31 -0.87 37.75 7.91
C SER A 31 0.33 37.91 8.85
N ASN A 32 0.24 37.43 10.09
CA ASN A 32 1.35 37.48 11.04
C ASN A 32 2.59 36.72 10.55
N LYS A 33 2.41 35.71 9.70
CA LYS A 33 3.51 34.92 9.14
C LYS A 33 4.06 35.51 7.84
N LEU A 34 3.21 36.06 6.98
CA LEU A 34 3.60 36.44 5.62
C LEU A 34 3.90 37.92 5.43
N VAL A 35 3.43 38.82 6.30
CA VAL A 35 3.72 40.26 6.15
C VAL A 35 5.24 40.51 6.16
N GLY A 36 5.75 41.17 5.12
CA GLY A 36 7.17 41.47 4.93
C GLY A 36 8.01 40.29 4.41
N ILE A 37 7.41 39.13 4.16
CA ILE A 37 8.11 37.95 3.61
C ILE A 37 8.28 38.10 2.10
N ALA A 38 9.42 37.64 1.57
CA ALA A 38 9.66 37.59 0.13
C ALA A 38 8.86 36.47 -0.56
N ARG A 39 8.59 36.59 -1.86
CA ARG A 39 7.83 35.58 -2.60
C ARG A 39 8.52 34.22 -2.56
N GLU A 40 9.83 34.20 -2.70
CA GLU A 40 10.69 33.02 -2.73
C GLU A 40 10.68 32.28 -1.38
N SER A 41 10.59 33.01 -0.27
CA SER A 41 10.55 32.45 1.09
C SER A 41 9.14 32.07 1.56
N THR A 42 8.11 32.32 0.75
CA THR A 42 6.71 32.09 1.15
C THR A 42 6.46 30.61 1.48
N PHE A 43 7.05 29.69 0.70
CA PHE A 43 6.91 28.26 0.96
C PHE A 43 7.47 27.86 2.32
N ASP A 44 8.73 28.21 2.59
CA ASP A 44 9.43 27.81 3.82
C ASP A 44 8.71 28.33 5.07
N VAL A 45 8.21 29.57 5.01
CA VAL A 45 7.45 30.17 6.12
C VAL A 45 6.12 29.46 6.34
N LEU A 46 5.36 29.17 5.28
CA LEU A 46 4.09 28.45 5.41
C LEU A 46 4.33 27.03 5.93
N TYR A 47 5.26 26.31 5.33
CA TYR A 47 5.56 24.94 5.68
C TYR A 47 6.06 24.80 7.13
N SER A 48 6.94 25.69 7.59
CA SER A 48 7.50 25.60 8.94
C SER A 48 6.61 26.21 10.05
N GLN A 49 5.72 27.15 9.73
CA GLN A 49 5.05 27.96 10.77
C GLN A 49 3.51 27.93 10.75
N VAL A 50 2.86 27.41 9.71
CA VAL A 50 1.39 27.37 9.63
C VAL A 50 0.81 26.06 10.17
N ALA A 51 1.47 24.94 9.94
CA ALA A 51 1.07 23.65 10.47
C ALA A 51 2.29 22.83 10.90
N ARG A 52 2.07 21.89 11.84
CA ARG A 52 3.13 20.99 12.34
C ARG A 52 3.20 19.68 11.55
N ASP A 53 2.05 19.18 11.13
CA ASP A 53 1.90 17.84 10.55
C ASP A 53 1.53 17.96 9.06
N TRP A 54 2.53 18.27 8.23
CA TRP A 54 2.37 18.25 6.78
C TRP A 54 2.51 16.84 6.22
N GLN A 55 1.61 16.50 5.31
CA GLN A 55 1.65 15.25 4.55
C GLN A 55 1.82 15.61 3.08
N GLN A 56 2.85 15.08 2.43
CA GLN A 56 2.93 15.17 0.99
C GLN A 56 1.81 14.32 0.37
N ARG A 57 1.13 14.89 -0.61
CA ARG A 57 -0.01 14.27 -1.29
C ARG A 57 0.19 14.40 -2.80
N ASP A 58 -0.35 13.42 -3.50
CA ASP A 58 -0.34 13.44 -4.96
C ASP A 58 -1.36 14.43 -5.52
N ASP A 59 -2.38 14.85 -4.76
CA ASP A 59 -3.50 15.64 -5.25
C ASP A 59 -4.10 16.56 -4.18
N LEU A 60 -4.93 17.51 -4.63
CA LEU A 60 -5.67 18.42 -3.75
C LEU A 60 -6.91 17.74 -3.16
N LEU A 61 -7.19 18.03 -1.89
CA LEU A 61 -8.37 17.50 -1.20
C LEU A 61 -9.57 18.44 -1.31
N THR A 62 -10.70 17.93 -1.83
CA THR A 62 -11.98 18.65 -1.96
C THR A 62 -13.11 17.95 -1.19
N PRO A 63 -13.25 18.17 0.12
CA PRO A 63 -14.12 17.38 0.99
C PRO A 63 -15.62 17.72 0.85
N PHE A 64 -15.99 18.92 0.40
CA PHE A 64 -17.35 19.46 0.54
C PHE A 64 -18.45 18.74 -0.26
N ASN A 65 -18.09 17.80 -1.14
CA ASN A 65 -19.03 17.05 -1.95
C ASN A 65 -19.43 15.68 -1.35
N ASP A 66 -19.13 15.45 -0.07
CA ASP A 66 -19.44 14.19 0.63
C ASP A 66 -20.07 14.45 1.99
N ARG A 67 -21.21 13.84 2.33
CA ARG A 67 -21.87 13.99 3.65
C ARG A 67 -20.96 13.89 4.90
N ARG A 68 -19.81 13.20 4.82
CA ARG A 68 -18.79 13.11 5.88
C ARG A 68 -18.09 14.46 6.16
N TRP A 69 -18.23 15.45 5.27
CA TRP A 69 -17.63 16.79 5.37
C TRP A 69 -18.15 17.61 6.55
N THR A 70 -19.20 17.21 7.26
CA THR A 70 -19.79 17.98 8.38
C THR A 70 -18.78 18.39 9.45
N HIS A 71 -17.61 17.75 9.49
CA HIS A 71 -16.51 18.08 10.37
C HIS A 71 -15.52 19.10 9.81
N VAL A 72 -15.59 19.47 8.53
CA VAL A 72 -14.71 20.41 7.83
C VAL A 72 -15.46 21.71 7.54
N ARG A 73 -14.87 22.83 7.96
CA ARG A 73 -15.46 24.16 7.80
C ARG A 73 -14.94 24.91 6.58
N ALA A 74 -13.65 24.81 6.32
CA ALA A 74 -12.95 25.56 5.30
C ALA A 74 -11.77 24.75 4.75
N VAL A 75 -11.48 24.92 3.47
CA VAL A 75 -10.27 24.43 2.82
C VAL A 75 -9.50 25.64 2.30
N TRP A 76 -8.29 25.83 2.80
CA TRP A 76 -7.37 26.87 2.39
C TRP A 76 -6.36 26.27 1.43
N THR A 77 -6.21 26.82 0.23
CA THR A 77 -5.26 26.33 -0.77
C THR A 77 -4.32 27.45 -1.19
N PHE A 78 -3.05 27.33 -0.80
CA PHE A 78 -1.97 28.21 -1.23
C PHE A 78 -1.37 27.68 -2.53
N GLU A 79 -1.73 28.30 -3.65
CA GLU A 79 -1.19 27.99 -4.98
C GLU A 79 -0.02 28.92 -5.29
N LEU A 80 1.18 28.54 -4.85
CA LEU A 80 2.35 29.41 -4.88
C LEU A 80 2.86 29.70 -6.29
N ASP A 81 2.67 28.77 -7.22
CA ASP A 81 3.02 28.96 -8.64
C ASP A 81 2.24 30.13 -9.26
N ARG A 82 0.97 30.28 -8.87
CA ARG A 82 0.10 31.38 -9.31
C ARG A 82 0.06 32.55 -8.33
N ASP A 83 0.72 32.41 -7.19
CA ASP A 83 0.72 33.38 -6.09
C ASP A 83 -0.69 33.72 -5.57
N VAL A 84 -1.54 32.69 -5.42
CA VAL A 84 -2.95 32.84 -5.01
C VAL A 84 -3.28 32.01 -3.76
N LEU A 85 -4.00 32.61 -2.81
CA LEU A 85 -4.67 31.91 -1.72
C LEU A 85 -6.15 31.74 -2.08
N ARG A 86 -6.63 30.50 -2.05
CA ARG A 86 -8.04 30.15 -2.21
C ARG A 86 -8.62 29.70 -0.88
N LEU A 87 -9.86 30.08 -0.63
CA LEU A 87 -10.69 29.66 0.48
C LEU A 87 -11.96 29.04 -0.09
N GLU A 88 -12.06 27.72 0.01
CA GLU A 88 -13.23 26.96 -0.38
C GLU A 88 -14.07 26.63 0.86
N LYS A 89 -15.36 26.88 0.75
CA LYS A 89 -16.38 26.54 1.75
C LYS A 89 -17.54 25.84 1.06
N LYS A 90 -18.43 25.25 1.86
CA LYS A 90 -19.63 24.58 1.37
C LYS A 90 -20.49 25.46 0.46
N ASP A 91 -20.57 26.76 0.76
CA ASP A 91 -21.50 27.72 0.17
C ASP A 91 -20.83 28.77 -0.73
N ARG A 92 -19.50 28.92 -0.65
CA ARG A 92 -18.76 29.95 -1.39
C ARG A 92 -17.31 29.58 -1.62
N ASN A 93 -16.77 30.07 -2.72
CA ASN A 93 -15.36 29.97 -3.07
C ASN A 93 -14.79 31.39 -3.23
N LEU A 94 -13.69 31.65 -2.54
CA LEU A 94 -13.09 32.96 -2.41
C LEU A 94 -11.60 32.87 -2.75
N TRP A 95 -11.02 33.89 -3.38
CA TRP A 95 -9.59 33.94 -3.62
C TRP A 95 -9.01 35.33 -3.37
N ILE A 96 -7.70 35.38 -3.16
CA ILE A 96 -6.93 36.61 -3.03
C ILE A 96 -5.49 36.36 -3.50
N PRO A 97 -4.82 37.35 -4.12
CA PRO A 97 -3.37 37.28 -4.35
C PRO A 97 -2.59 37.19 -3.03
N ILE A 98 -1.67 36.23 -2.91
CA ILE A 98 -0.79 36.09 -1.73
C ILE A 98 0.08 37.34 -1.56
N ASN A 99 0.42 38.02 -2.66
CA ASN A 99 1.12 39.30 -2.64
C ASN A 99 0.47 40.34 -1.70
N LEU A 100 -0.87 40.40 -1.63
CA LEU A 100 -1.56 41.32 -0.72
C LEU A 100 -1.35 40.94 0.74
N ILE A 101 -1.32 39.65 1.05
CA ILE A 101 -1.06 39.11 2.40
C ILE A 101 0.36 39.46 2.86
N ARG A 102 1.32 39.49 1.93
CA ARG A 102 2.70 39.88 2.21
C ARG A 102 2.88 41.37 2.48
N GLN A 103 1.94 42.20 2.03
CA GLN A 103 2.01 43.66 2.19
C GLN A 103 1.30 44.14 3.46
N ARG A 104 0.18 43.51 3.83
CA ARG A 104 -0.63 43.93 4.98
C ARG A 104 -1.44 42.79 5.57
N SER A 105 -1.98 43.03 6.76
CA SER A 105 -3.02 42.16 7.32
C SER A 105 -4.27 42.16 6.45
N ILE A 106 -4.84 40.97 6.25
CA ILE A 106 -6.03 40.76 5.41
C ILE A 106 -7.22 40.25 6.23
N THR A 107 -8.43 40.51 5.74
CA THR A 107 -9.69 40.00 6.30
C THR A 107 -10.51 39.32 5.20
N ILE A 108 -11.61 38.65 5.58
CA ILE A 108 -12.50 38.00 4.60
C ILE A 108 -13.06 38.99 3.56
N SER A 109 -13.20 40.29 3.88
CA SER A 109 -13.69 41.29 2.94
C SER A 109 -12.71 41.64 1.82
N ASP A 110 -11.44 41.27 1.97
CA ASP A 110 -10.42 41.47 0.93
C ASP A 110 -10.48 40.40 -0.17
N PHE A 111 -11.24 39.32 0.03
CA PHE A 111 -11.36 38.24 -0.94
C PHE A 111 -12.39 38.56 -2.02
N GLU A 112 -12.09 38.11 -3.23
CA GLU A 112 -13.03 38.12 -4.33
C GLU A 112 -13.66 36.74 -4.51
N PRO A 113 -14.95 36.65 -4.87
CA PRO A 113 -15.54 35.38 -5.26
C PRO A 113 -14.91 34.89 -6.56
N TYR A 114 -14.76 33.57 -6.69
CA TYR A 114 -14.43 32.95 -7.98
C TYR A 114 -15.30 31.75 -8.26
N GLU A 115 -15.54 31.52 -9.54
CA GLU A 115 -16.11 30.26 -9.99
C GLU A 115 -15.00 29.24 -10.26
N PRO A 116 -15.01 28.10 -9.58
CA PRO A 116 -14.12 27.00 -9.92
C PRO A 116 -14.38 26.59 -11.39
N PRO A 117 -13.33 26.33 -12.20
CA PRO A 117 -13.48 25.77 -13.55
C PRO A 117 -14.50 24.62 -13.62
N PRO A 118 -15.29 24.47 -14.69
CA PRO A 118 -16.15 23.30 -14.82
C PRO A 118 -15.33 22.02 -14.69
N ILE A 119 -15.82 21.05 -13.89
CA ILE A 119 -15.09 19.82 -13.52
C ILE A 119 -14.62 19.01 -14.74
N LEU A 120 -15.33 19.11 -15.87
CA LEU A 120 -14.81 19.08 -17.24
C LEU A 120 -15.97 19.47 -18.17
N ALA A 121 -15.67 20.00 -19.36
CA ALA A 121 -16.66 20.39 -20.35
C ALA A 121 -17.52 19.18 -20.76
N LYS A 122 -18.83 19.28 -20.50
CA LYS A 122 -19.85 18.45 -21.14
C LYS A 122 -19.59 18.44 -22.66
N HIS A 123 -19.28 17.26 -23.21
CA HIS A 123 -19.42 16.91 -24.63
C HIS A 123 -18.36 17.40 -25.66
N ALA A 124 -17.06 17.25 -25.39
CA ALA A 124 -16.02 17.46 -26.43
C ALA A 124 -16.05 16.46 -27.62
N LEU A 125 -16.83 15.37 -27.56
CA LEU A 125 -17.01 14.45 -28.71
C LEU A 125 -17.96 14.99 -29.76
N GLN A 126 -19.02 15.68 -29.35
CA GLN A 126 -20.05 16.18 -30.25
C GLN A 126 -19.53 17.29 -31.17
N SER A 127 -18.45 17.97 -30.76
CA SER A 127 -17.76 18.98 -31.57
C SER A 127 -16.76 18.37 -32.58
N VAL A 128 -16.34 17.11 -32.41
CA VAL A 128 -15.29 16.47 -33.23
C VAL A 128 -15.86 15.40 -34.18
N HIS A 129 -16.98 14.76 -33.82
CA HIS A 129 -17.62 13.72 -34.63
C HIS A 129 -19.14 13.90 -34.71
N PRO A 130 -19.79 13.54 -35.84
CA PRO A 130 -21.25 13.54 -35.93
C PRO A 130 -21.85 12.56 -34.91
N ALA A 131 -23.13 12.81 -34.57
CA ALA A 131 -23.88 12.17 -33.48
C ALA A 131 -23.62 10.65 -33.30
N PRO A 132 -23.63 10.15 -32.05
CA PRO A 132 -23.35 8.75 -31.73
C PRO A 132 -24.25 7.81 -32.55
N CYS A 133 -23.66 7.09 -33.49
CA CYS A 133 -24.41 6.34 -34.51
C CYS A 133 -24.43 4.83 -34.25
N TRP A 134 -23.71 4.34 -33.23
CA TRP A 134 -23.61 2.91 -32.97
C TRP A 134 -24.44 2.48 -31.76
N LYS A 135 -25.48 1.69 -32.04
CA LYS A 135 -26.16 0.86 -31.02
C LYS A 135 -25.53 -0.52 -31.01
N ILE A 136 -25.10 -0.96 -29.84
CA ILE A 136 -24.48 -2.27 -29.65
C ILE A 136 -25.53 -3.34 -29.96
N LYS A 137 -25.28 -4.14 -30.99
CA LYS A 137 -25.97 -5.42 -31.23
C LYS A 137 -24.88 -6.48 -31.24
N ARG A 138 -24.73 -7.26 -30.17
CA ARG A 138 -23.69 -8.30 -30.08
C ARG A 138 -24.34 -9.67 -29.93
N LYS A 139 -23.98 -10.59 -30.82
CA LYS A 139 -24.56 -11.94 -30.95
C LYS A 139 -23.80 -13.02 -30.16
N ASP A 140 -22.58 -12.73 -29.70
CA ASP A 140 -21.66 -13.73 -29.12
C ASP A 140 -21.30 -13.45 -27.64
N ILE A 141 -22.30 -13.07 -26.82
CA ILE A 141 -22.10 -12.86 -25.39
C ILE A 141 -22.58 -14.09 -24.63
N ASP A 142 -21.71 -14.68 -23.81
CA ASP A 142 -22.14 -15.67 -22.81
C ASP A 142 -22.95 -14.96 -21.72
N LEU A 143 -24.28 -14.97 -21.90
CA LEU A 143 -25.24 -14.33 -21.00
C LEU A 143 -25.17 -14.90 -19.58
N GLN A 144 -24.92 -16.20 -19.43
CA GLN A 144 -24.87 -16.84 -18.12
C GLN A 144 -23.65 -16.34 -17.34
N ARG A 145 -22.49 -16.25 -18.00
CA ARG A 145 -21.28 -15.69 -17.39
C ARG A 145 -21.45 -14.22 -17.06
N LEU A 146 -22.00 -13.45 -17.99
CA LEU A 146 -22.26 -12.03 -17.77
C LEU A 146 -23.18 -11.83 -16.57
N GLN A 147 -24.26 -12.61 -16.45
CA GLN A 147 -25.18 -12.54 -15.32
C GLN A 147 -24.50 -12.84 -13.98
N ARG A 148 -23.67 -13.88 -13.92
CA ARG A 148 -22.90 -14.23 -12.71
C ARG A 148 -21.97 -13.08 -12.29
N ARG A 149 -21.17 -12.57 -13.22
CA ARG A 149 -20.26 -11.44 -12.97
C ARG A 149 -21.02 -10.18 -12.59
N LYS A 150 -22.12 -9.88 -13.28
CA LYS A 150 -22.97 -8.69 -13.01
C LYS A 150 -23.55 -8.75 -11.60
N ALA A 151 -24.05 -9.90 -11.15
CA ALA A 151 -24.59 -10.05 -9.80
C ALA A 151 -23.57 -9.71 -8.69
N PHE A 152 -22.29 -10.05 -8.89
CA PHE A 152 -21.22 -9.79 -7.92
C PHE A 152 -20.56 -8.43 -8.14
N VAL A 153 -19.98 -8.19 -9.31
CA VAL A 153 -19.13 -7.04 -9.60
C VAL A 153 -19.90 -5.72 -9.60
N SER A 154 -21.15 -5.70 -10.08
CA SER A 154 -21.94 -4.45 -10.11
C SER A 154 -22.07 -3.84 -8.72
N ARG A 155 -22.26 -4.68 -7.70
CA ARG A 155 -22.38 -4.20 -6.31
C ARG A 155 -21.06 -3.66 -5.78
N ILE A 156 -19.93 -4.32 -6.09
CA ILE A 156 -18.59 -3.84 -5.71
C ILE A 156 -18.29 -2.48 -6.35
N ILE A 157 -18.60 -2.31 -7.64
CA ILE A 157 -18.41 -1.03 -8.35
C ILE A 157 -19.26 0.09 -7.72
N VAL A 158 -20.52 -0.19 -7.38
CA VAL A 158 -21.40 0.77 -6.69
C VAL A 158 -20.87 1.13 -5.30
N ASP A 159 -20.41 0.14 -4.53
CA ASP A 159 -19.89 0.36 -3.19
C ASP A 159 -18.52 1.06 -3.20
N PHE A 160 -17.68 0.80 -4.21
CA PHE A 160 -16.45 1.55 -4.47
C PHE A 160 -16.76 3.02 -4.73
N ALA A 161 -17.70 3.30 -5.63
CA ALA A 161 -18.12 4.67 -5.94
C ALA A 161 -18.63 5.40 -4.70
N PHE A 162 -19.38 4.70 -3.85
CA PHE A 162 -19.86 5.26 -2.59
C PHE A 162 -18.72 5.59 -1.63
N GLN A 163 -17.76 4.68 -1.41
CA GLN A 163 -16.66 4.90 -0.46
C GLN A 163 -15.74 6.03 -0.89
N TRP A 164 -15.46 6.12 -2.18
CA TRP A 164 -14.56 7.12 -2.78
C TRP A 164 -15.26 8.36 -3.32
N ARG A 165 -16.56 8.55 -3.03
CA ARG A 165 -17.37 9.66 -3.57
C ARG A 165 -16.76 11.05 -3.34
N HIS A 166 -16.08 11.28 -2.21
CA HIS A 166 -15.43 12.57 -1.94
C HIS A 166 -14.37 12.94 -2.99
N VAL A 167 -13.62 11.96 -3.52
CA VAL A 167 -12.70 12.16 -4.66
C VAL A 167 -13.49 12.22 -5.97
N LEU A 168 -14.43 11.31 -6.18
CA LEU A 168 -15.17 11.18 -7.46
C LEU A 168 -16.07 12.39 -7.77
N CYS A 169 -16.61 13.05 -6.74
CA CYS A 169 -17.34 14.30 -6.88
C CYS A 169 -16.41 15.50 -7.17
N GLY A 170 -15.15 15.40 -6.76
CA GLY A 170 -14.17 16.47 -6.84
C GLY A 170 -13.47 16.56 -8.18
N ARG A 171 -12.51 17.49 -8.25
CA ARG A 171 -11.47 17.44 -9.28
C ARG A 171 -10.31 16.61 -8.75
N TYR A 172 -9.64 15.95 -9.68
CA TYR A 172 -8.47 15.17 -9.39
C TYR A 172 -7.52 15.22 -10.58
N ASN A 173 -6.23 15.11 -10.31
CA ASN A 173 -5.19 15.15 -11.30
C ASN A 173 -5.06 13.81 -12.06
N ASN A 174 -4.07 13.73 -12.93
CA ASN A 174 -3.85 12.54 -13.76
C ASN A 174 -3.40 11.30 -12.95
N PHE A 175 -2.67 11.47 -11.84
CA PHE A 175 -2.24 10.35 -11.00
C PHE A 175 -3.42 9.69 -10.31
N THR A 176 -4.23 10.48 -9.58
CA THR A 176 -5.44 10.01 -8.92
C THR A 176 -6.41 9.37 -9.92
N PHE A 177 -6.58 9.99 -11.09
CA PHE A 177 -7.37 9.41 -12.17
C PHE A 177 -6.88 8.03 -12.62
N ARG A 178 -5.57 7.88 -12.86
CA ARG A 178 -5.00 6.61 -13.31
C ARG A 178 -5.17 5.53 -12.24
N ARG A 179 -5.03 5.87 -10.96
CA ARG A 179 -5.30 4.97 -9.82
C ARG A 179 -6.77 4.52 -9.79
N LEU A 180 -7.71 5.45 -9.94
CA LEU A 180 -9.14 5.15 -9.98
C LEU A 180 -9.49 4.28 -11.20
N ALA A 181 -8.97 4.60 -12.38
CA ALA A 181 -9.18 3.81 -13.59
C ALA A 181 -8.64 2.38 -13.45
N ASN A 182 -7.45 2.23 -12.85
CA ASN A 182 -6.86 0.92 -12.59
C ASN A 182 -7.70 0.11 -11.59
N ALA A 183 -8.18 0.74 -10.52
CA ALA A 183 -9.07 0.08 -9.56
C ALA A 183 -10.37 -0.42 -10.22
N ILE A 184 -10.97 0.36 -11.12
CA ILE A 184 -12.15 -0.06 -11.89
C ILE A 184 -11.85 -1.30 -12.73
N ILE A 185 -10.71 -1.31 -13.43
CA ILE A 185 -10.28 -2.46 -14.25
C ILE A 185 -10.04 -3.67 -13.36
N ARG A 186 -9.33 -3.53 -12.24
CA ARG A 186 -9.08 -4.61 -11.27
C ARG A 186 -10.39 -5.20 -10.74
N ILE A 187 -11.34 -4.37 -10.33
CA ILE A 187 -12.67 -4.83 -9.89
C ILE A 187 -13.40 -5.57 -11.02
N ALA A 188 -13.44 -4.99 -12.23
CA ALA A 188 -14.14 -5.58 -13.38
C ALA A 188 -13.56 -6.94 -13.81
N THR A 189 -12.26 -7.11 -13.62
CA THR A 189 -11.50 -8.30 -14.03
C THR A 189 -11.30 -9.30 -12.89
N LEU A 190 -11.77 -8.96 -11.68
CA LEU A 190 -11.59 -9.72 -10.44
C LEU A 190 -10.11 -9.86 -10.01
N ASP A 191 -9.25 -8.95 -10.49
CA ASP A 191 -7.83 -8.82 -10.14
C ASP A 191 -7.67 -8.04 -8.82
N PHE A 192 -8.17 -8.64 -7.75
CA PHE A 192 -8.05 -8.17 -6.38
C PHE A 192 -8.04 -9.36 -5.43
N THR A 193 -7.52 -9.17 -4.22
CA THR A 193 -7.56 -10.17 -3.16
C THR A 193 -8.60 -9.79 -2.11
N VAL A 194 -9.07 -10.79 -1.38
CA VAL A 194 -9.99 -10.59 -0.25
C VAL A 194 -9.30 -11.06 1.02
N GLU A 195 -9.17 -10.16 1.98
CA GLU A 195 -8.67 -10.51 3.31
C GLU A 195 -9.82 -10.62 4.30
N GLU A 196 -9.89 -11.76 4.95
CA GLU A 196 -10.93 -12.04 5.94
C GLU A 196 -10.43 -11.65 7.33
N ALA A 197 -10.95 -10.55 7.87
CA ALA A 197 -10.74 -10.21 9.25
C ALA A 197 -11.65 -11.11 10.11
N THR A 198 -11.04 -12.02 10.88
CA THR A 198 -11.71 -13.03 11.74
C THR A 198 -11.55 -12.79 13.24
N LEU A 199 -10.79 -11.77 13.68
CA LEU A 199 -10.58 -11.41 15.08
C LEU A 199 -11.26 -10.09 15.49
N SER A 200 -11.71 -9.99 16.75
CA SER A 200 -12.31 -8.77 17.28
C SER A 200 -11.32 -7.60 17.25
N ARG A 201 -11.74 -6.48 16.63
CA ARG A 201 -11.01 -5.21 16.70
C ARG A 201 -11.54 -4.42 17.90
N GLN A 202 -10.69 -4.17 18.90
CA GLN A 202 -10.97 -3.18 19.96
C GLN A 202 -10.16 -1.92 19.67
N GLY A 203 -10.78 -0.73 19.78
CA GLY A 203 -10.06 0.55 19.79
C GLY A 203 -9.89 1.28 18.45
N THR A 204 -10.01 0.62 17.30
CA THR A 204 -10.01 1.31 15.98
C THR A 204 -11.43 1.66 15.55
N GLY A 205 -11.92 2.83 15.97
CA GLY A 205 -13.12 3.46 15.40
C GLY A 205 -12.82 4.26 14.12
N GLY A 206 -13.86 4.76 13.45
CA GLY A 206 -13.73 5.69 12.32
C GLY A 206 -14.28 5.13 11.00
N PHE A 207 -14.18 5.90 9.93
CA PHE A 207 -14.58 5.45 8.59
C PHE A 207 -13.48 4.60 7.94
N LEU A 208 -13.85 3.68 7.05
CA LEU A 208 -12.85 2.92 6.28
C LEU A 208 -12.06 3.82 5.33
N VAL A 209 -12.79 4.73 4.69
CA VAL A 209 -12.27 5.82 3.87
C VAL A 209 -12.76 7.12 4.50
N TRP A 210 -11.84 8.00 4.88
CA TRP A 210 -12.14 9.34 5.35
C TRP A 210 -12.01 10.36 4.21
N ILE A 211 -12.45 11.59 4.45
CA ILE A 211 -12.58 12.65 3.43
C ILE A 211 -11.24 13.29 3.02
N ASP A 212 -10.17 12.95 3.72
CA ASP A 212 -8.79 13.35 3.41
C ASP A 212 -7.93 12.17 2.92
N ASN A 213 -8.53 10.99 2.70
CA ASN A 213 -7.83 9.87 2.07
C ASN A 213 -7.76 10.07 0.55
N LEU A 214 -6.61 9.76 -0.04
CA LEU A 214 -6.46 9.64 -1.48
C LEU A 214 -6.18 8.16 -1.84
N PRO A 215 -6.48 7.73 -3.08
CA PRO A 215 -6.09 6.43 -3.58
C PRO A 215 -4.58 6.22 -3.45
N GLU A 216 -4.12 5.19 -2.75
CA GLU A 216 -2.69 4.87 -2.55
C GLU A 216 -2.22 3.67 -3.39
N TRP A 217 -3.12 3.00 -4.12
CA TRP A 217 -2.79 1.86 -4.99
C TRP A 217 -2.00 2.24 -6.23
N ASP A 218 -1.33 1.24 -6.81
CA ASP A 218 -0.68 1.34 -8.12
C ASP A 218 -1.65 1.61 -9.27
N PHE A 219 -1.09 2.15 -10.37
CA PHE A 219 -1.79 2.38 -11.63
C PHE A 219 -1.02 1.80 -12.82
N ALA A 220 -1.72 1.53 -13.93
CA ALA A 220 -1.08 1.03 -15.15
C ALA A 220 -0.10 2.06 -15.74
N SER A 221 1.11 1.61 -16.09
CA SER A 221 2.13 2.49 -16.70
C SER A 221 1.67 3.05 -18.05
N GLY A 222 1.02 2.23 -18.87
CA GLY A 222 0.47 2.60 -20.17
C GLY A 222 -0.95 3.18 -20.14
N HIS A 223 -1.32 3.89 -21.22
CA HIS A 223 -2.69 4.38 -21.44
C HIS A 223 -3.64 3.35 -22.06
N ILE A 224 -3.11 2.23 -22.57
CA ILE A 224 -3.91 1.16 -23.17
C ILE A 224 -3.61 -0.11 -22.40
N VAL A 225 -4.63 -0.65 -21.74
CA VAL A 225 -4.56 -1.90 -20.98
C VAL A 225 -5.30 -2.96 -21.78
N ARG A 226 -4.62 -4.07 -22.10
CA ARG A 226 -5.21 -5.19 -22.82
C ARG A 226 -5.72 -6.21 -21.81
N VAL A 227 -7.04 -6.24 -21.59
CA VAL A 227 -7.68 -7.26 -20.75
C VAL A 227 -8.81 -7.93 -21.53
N GLY A 228 -8.72 -9.24 -21.71
CA GLY A 228 -9.66 -9.98 -22.53
C GLY A 228 -9.59 -9.59 -24.01
N GLY A 229 -10.75 -9.57 -24.68
CA GLY A 229 -10.84 -9.33 -26.13
C GLY A 229 -10.89 -7.86 -26.55
N THR A 230 -11.08 -6.92 -25.62
CA THR A 230 -11.26 -5.49 -25.93
C THR A 230 -10.18 -4.65 -25.21
N PRO A 231 -9.30 -3.94 -25.92
CA PRO A 231 -8.35 -3.02 -25.29
C PRO A 231 -9.08 -1.86 -24.59
N ILE A 232 -8.65 -1.54 -23.38
CA ILE A 232 -9.19 -0.45 -22.56
C ILE A 232 -8.25 0.74 -22.63
N VAL A 233 -8.75 1.89 -23.08
CA VAL A 233 -8.02 3.15 -23.19
C VAL A 233 -8.33 4.02 -21.98
N ILE A 234 -7.35 4.21 -21.11
CA ILE A 234 -7.44 5.04 -19.90
C ILE A 234 -7.12 6.49 -20.26
N CYS A 235 -8.14 7.32 -20.39
CA CYS A 235 -7.98 8.73 -20.70
C CYS A 235 -9.18 9.59 -20.25
N GLN A 236 -8.92 10.70 -19.56
CA GLN A 236 -9.95 11.68 -19.18
C GLN A 236 -10.45 12.52 -20.37
N HIS A 237 -9.59 12.75 -21.36
CA HIS A 237 -9.86 13.65 -22.48
C HIS A 237 -10.16 12.87 -23.74
N THR A 238 -11.42 12.83 -24.17
CA THR A 238 -11.80 11.96 -25.29
C THR A 238 -11.09 12.23 -26.61
N PRO A 239 -10.84 13.48 -27.05
CA PRO A 239 -10.06 13.72 -28.27
C PRO A 239 -8.65 13.12 -28.21
N HIS A 240 -8.03 13.15 -27.03
CA HIS A 240 -6.74 12.49 -26.80
C HIS A 240 -6.88 10.97 -26.83
N ALA A 241 -7.94 10.42 -26.22
CA ALA A 241 -8.25 8.99 -26.24
C ALA A 241 -8.38 8.44 -27.68
N ILE A 242 -9.10 9.16 -28.56
CA ILE A 242 -9.26 8.79 -29.98
C ILE A 242 -7.91 8.77 -30.70
N THR A 243 -7.06 9.75 -30.41
CA THR A 243 -5.69 9.78 -30.96
C THR A 243 -4.89 8.55 -30.53
N LEU A 244 -5.03 8.11 -29.27
CA LEU A 244 -4.40 6.88 -28.78
C LEU A 244 -4.95 5.64 -29.47
N VAL A 245 -6.28 5.55 -29.67
CA VAL A 245 -6.92 4.46 -30.40
C VAL A 245 -6.38 4.36 -31.83
N ARG A 246 -6.36 5.46 -32.58
CA ARG A 246 -5.86 5.48 -33.97
C ARG A 246 -4.40 5.05 -34.06
N LYS A 247 -3.56 5.51 -33.12
CA LYS A 247 -2.15 5.11 -33.04
C LYS A 247 -1.98 3.62 -32.78
N ASP A 248 -2.75 3.05 -31.85
CA ASP A 248 -2.69 1.61 -31.56
C ASP A 248 -3.24 0.77 -32.73
N PHE A 249 -4.33 1.21 -33.34
CA PHE A 249 -4.92 0.58 -34.52
C PHE A 249 -3.94 0.51 -35.70
N ALA A 250 -3.28 1.63 -36.02
CA ALA A 250 -2.26 1.68 -37.07
C ALA A 250 -1.09 0.73 -36.80
N LYS A 251 -0.62 0.65 -35.53
CA LYS A 251 0.41 -0.33 -35.14
C LYS A 251 -0.07 -1.77 -35.35
N GLN A 252 -1.29 -2.09 -34.92
CA GLN A 252 -1.81 -3.46 -35.06
C GLN A 252 -1.93 -3.92 -36.52
N ILE A 253 -2.33 -3.03 -37.44
CA ILE A 253 -2.38 -3.32 -38.88
C ILE A 253 -0.98 -3.63 -39.42
N LEU A 254 0.03 -2.85 -39.03
CA LEU A 254 1.41 -3.05 -39.48
C LEU A 254 1.98 -4.40 -39.03
N PHE A 255 1.70 -4.82 -37.79
CA PHE A 255 2.21 -6.06 -37.23
C PHE A 255 1.42 -7.31 -37.64
N THR A 256 0.20 -7.15 -38.17
CA THR A 256 -0.67 -8.28 -38.55
C THR A 256 -1.22 -8.09 -39.97
N PRO A 257 -0.44 -8.40 -41.02
CA PRO A 257 -0.79 -8.06 -42.42
C PRO A 257 -2.07 -8.71 -42.99
N GLY A 258 -2.78 -9.55 -42.24
CA GLY A 258 -4.11 -10.11 -42.58
C GLY A 258 -5.29 -9.49 -41.83
N SER A 259 -5.07 -8.49 -40.96
CA SER A 259 -6.12 -7.86 -40.14
C SER A 259 -6.70 -6.59 -40.75
N ALA A 260 -6.29 -6.18 -41.96
CA ALA A 260 -6.71 -4.92 -42.58
C ALA A 260 -8.24 -4.80 -42.74
N GLY A 261 -8.96 -5.93 -42.87
CA GLY A 261 -10.43 -5.98 -42.89
C GLY A 261 -11.11 -6.21 -41.53
N LYS A 262 -10.35 -6.35 -40.43
CA LYS A 262 -10.91 -6.61 -39.09
C LYS A 262 -11.14 -5.31 -38.35
N SER A 263 -12.40 -5.04 -38.07
CA SER A 263 -12.78 -3.93 -37.19
C SER A 263 -12.38 -4.23 -35.74
N LEU A 264 -11.70 -3.27 -35.10
CA LEU A 264 -11.27 -3.34 -33.71
C LEU A 264 -12.17 -2.48 -32.84
N THR A 265 -12.53 -3.01 -31.68
CA THR A 265 -13.31 -2.28 -30.67
C THR A 265 -12.42 -1.98 -29.47
N TYR A 266 -12.53 -0.76 -28.96
CA TYR A 266 -11.84 -0.24 -27.80
C TYR A 266 -12.89 0.25 -26.79
N LEU A 267 -12.58 0.13 -25.50
CA LEU A 267 -13.34 0.75 -24.43
C LEU A 267 -12.57 1.96 -23.91
N ILE A 268 -13.08 3.16 -24.10
CA ILE A 268 -12.50 4.38 -23.52
C ILE A 268 -13.08 4.54 -22.10
N LEU A 269 -12.20 4.60 -21.11
CA LEU A 269 -12.50 4.75 -19.70
C LEU A 269 -11.96 6.09 -19.18
N SER A 270 -12.88 7.00 -18.81
CA SER A 270 -12.56 8.29 -18.21
C SER A 270 -12.86 8.36 -16.71
N VAL A 271 -13.15 7.22 -16.06
CA VAL A 271 -13.68 7.08 -14.68
C VAL A 271 -15.11 7.62 -14.55
N ARG A 272 -15.40 8.80 -15.13
CA ARG A 272 -16.74 9.39 -15.15
C ARG A 272 -17.65 8.75 -16.18
N GLU A 273 -17.09 8.40 -17.34
CA GLU A 273 -17.83 7.88 -18.48
C GLU A 273 -17.13 6.69 -19.14
N LEU A 274 -17.93 5.88 -19.83
CA LEU A 274 -17.51 4.79 -20.68
C LEU A 274 -18.00 5.04 -22.11
N ILE A 275 -17.09 4.88 -23.07
CA ILE A 275 -17.42 4.98 -24.50
C ILE A 275 -16.85 3.76 -25.20
N LEU A 276 -17.70 3.01 -25.91
CA LEU A 276 -17.20 2.02 -26.85
C LEU A 276 -16.90 2.71 -28.17
N TYR A 277 -15.69 2.48 -28.66
CA TYR A 277 -15.18 3.06 -29.88
C TYR A 277 -14.74 1.94 -30.81
N ARG A 278 -15.26 1.94 -32.04
CA ARG A 278 -15.00 0.92 -33.05
C ARG A 278 -14.36 1.58 -34.26
N ILE A 279 -13.25 1.00 -34.72
CA ILE A 279 -12.46 1.50 -35.85
C ILE A 279 -12.17 0.35 -36.82
N ASP A 280 -12.28 0.64 -38.11
CA ASP A 280 -11.79 -0.20 -39.20
C ASP A 280 -11.06 0.69 -40.22
N SER A 281 -10.61 0.12 -41.34
CA SER A 281 -9.88 0.85 -42.37
C SER A 281 -10.68 1.97 -43.05
N GLU A 282 -12.01 1.93 -42.96
CA GLU A 282 -12.91 2.84 -43.70
C GLU A 282 -13.72 3.76 -42.77
N ARG A 283 -14.01 3.33 -41.54
CA ARG A 283 -15.03 3.93 -40.68
C ARG A 283 -14.64 3.91 -39.21
N GLU A 284 -15.03 4.98 -38.53
CA GLU A 284 -14.96 5.14 -37.09
C GLU A 284 -16.39 5.33 -36.54
N ARG A 285 -16.73 4.64 -35.45
CA ARG A 285 -18.04 4.71 -34.81
C ARG A 285 -17.90 4.65 -33.30
N TYR A 286 -18.78 5.32 -32.57
CA TYR A 286 -18.78 5.31 -31.12
C TYR A 286 -20.21 5.27 -30.55
N THR A 287 -20.33 4.77 -29.33
CA THR A 287 -21.57 4.80 -28.55
C THR A 287 -21.75 6.14 -27.86
N GLU A 288 -22.98 6.47 -27.45
CA GLU A 288 -23.18 7.58 -26.52
C GLU A 288 -22.36 7.36 -25.23
N PRO A 289 -21.71 8.40 -24.67
CA PRO A 289 -20.99 8.27 -23.40
C PRO A 289 -21.93 7.82 -22.29
N MET A 290 -21.58 6.70 -21.65
CA MET A 290 -22.38 6.12 -20.57
C MET A 290 -21.81 6.54 -19.23
N ARG A 291 -22.68 6.96 -18.31
CA ARG A 291 -22.29 7.45 -17.00
C ARG A 291 -21.81 6.30 -16.09
N LEU A 292 -20.56 6.40 -15.65
CA LEU A 292 -19.98 5.51 -14.64
C LEU A 292 -19.96 6.23 -13.28
N PHE A 293 -19.00 7.11 -13.00
CA PHE A 293 -18.92 7.82 -11.72
C PHE A 293 -19.03 9.33 -11.87
N ASP A 294 -20.20 9.90 -11.58
CA ASP A 294 -20.37 11.36 -11.48
C ASP A 294 -20.19 11.89 -10.04
N GLY A 295 -20.01 10.98 -9.08
CA GLY A 295 -19.87 11.25 -7.65
C GLY A 295 -21.19 11.37 -6.89
N ILE A 296 -22.32 11.57 -7.59
CA ILE A 296 -23.62 11.86 -6.98
C ILE A 296 -24.56 10.66 -7.09
N HIS A 297 -24.62 10.06 -8.27
CA HIS A 297 -25.56 9.01 -8.60
C HIS A 297 -24.80 7.67 -8.73
N PRO A 298 -25.43 6.54 -8.38
CA PRO A 298 -24.82 5.23 -8.61
C PRO A 298 -24.55 5.03 -10.12
N PRO A 299 -23.51 4.27 -10.51
CA PRO A 299 -23.20 3.98 -11.91
C PRO A 299 -24.40 3.41 -12.68
N SER A 300 -24.50 3.73 -13.98
CA SER A 300 -25.55 3.18 -14.84
C SER A 300 -25.34 1.68 -15.03
N ASP A 301 -26.44 0.92 -15.07
CA ASP A 301 -26.40 -0.53 -15.24
C ASP A 301 -25.83 -0.90 -16.62
N GLU A 302 -26.15 -0.11 -17.65
CA GLU A 302 -25.62 -0.23 -19.00
C GLU A 302 -24.10 -0.01 -19.04
N ALA A 303 -23.60 0.98 -18.29
CA ALA A 303 -22.17 1.26 -18.19
C ALA A 303 -21.42 0.07 -17.56
N ILE A 304 -21.94 -0.50 -16.48
CA ILE A 304 -21.35 -1.68 -15.83
C ILE A 304 -21.39 -2.87 -16.77
N GLU A 305 -22.51 -3.10 -17.45
CA GLU A 305 -22.66 -4.23 -18.35
C GLU A 305 -21.64 -4.17 -19.50
N ILE A 306 -21.44 -2.99 -20.10
CA ILE A 306 -20.41 -2.79 -21.13
C ILE A 306 -19.01 -3.04 -20.59
N LEU A 307 -18.71 -2.55 -19.39
CA LEU A 307 -17.41 -2.76 -18.75
C LEU A 307 -17.13 -4.26 -18.54
N LEU A 308 -18.12 -5.02 -18.05
CA LEU A 308 -18.02 -6.46 -17.83
C LEU A 308 -17.89 -7.24 -19.14
N GLN A 309 -18.61 -6.82 -20.18
CA GLN A 309 -18.48 -7.41 -21.51
C GLN A 309 -17.09 -7.15 -22.11
N ALA A 310 -16.56 -5.92 -21.99
CA ALA A 310 -15.25 -5.56 -22.54
C ALA A 310 -14.10 -6.31 -21.84
N THR A 311 -14.25 -6.58 -20.54
CA THR A 311 -13.27 -7.30 -19.70
C THR A 311 -13.48 -8.81 -19.67
N GLN A 312 -14.43 -9.33 -20.47
CA GLN A 312 -14.65 -10.76 -20.58
C GLN A 312 -13.48 -11.41 -21.34
N THR A 313 -12.77 -12.30 -20.66
CA THR A 313 -11.71 -13.14 -21.24
C THR A 313 -12.31 -14.45 -21.74
N SER A 314 -11.88 -15.00 -22.87
CA SER A 314 -12.26 -16.37 -23.24
C SER A 314 -11.81 -17.33 -22.13
N ALA A 315 -12.71 -18.02 -21.45
CA ALA A 315 -12.32 -18.91 -20.36
C ALA A 315 -11.92 -20.28 -20.89
N SER A 316 -10.87 -20.84 -20.31
CA SER A 316 -10.67 -22.30 -20.31
C SER A 316 -11.75 -22.90 -19.41
N THR A 317 -12.52 -23.86 -19.92
CA THR A 317 -13.59 -24.48 -19.14
C THR A 317 -12.99 -25.24 -17.96
N ALA A 318 -13.09 -24.67 -16.76
CA ALA A 318 -12.56 -25.31 -15.55
C ALA A 318 -13.24 -26.69 -15.37
N PRO A 319 -12.49 -27.76 -15.01
CA PRO A 319 -13.07 -29.09 -14.78
C PRO A 319 -14.21 -29.09 -13.75
N LEU A 320 -14.14 -28.16 -12.79
CA LEU A 320 -15.16 -27.93 -11.77
C LEU A 320 -16.56 -27.72 -12.35
N ARG A 321 -16.67 -27.10 -13.54
CA ARG A 321 -17.95 -26.82 -14.21
C ARG A 321 -18.70 -28.09 -14.64
N LYS A 322 -18.04 -29.26 -14.67
CA LYS A 322 -18.65 -30.56 -14.98
C LYS A 322 -19.40 -31.19 -13.80
N LEU A 323 -19.19 -30.70 -12.58
CA LEU A 323 -19.89 -31.21 -11.40
C LEU A 323 -21.31 -30.61 -11.31
N PRO A 324 -22.26 -31.27 -10.61
CA PRO A 324 -23.51 -30.64 -10.21
C PRO A 324 -23.27 -29.34 -9.43
N VAL A 325 -24.16 -28.36 -9.59
CA VAL A 325 -23.99 -27.01 -9.01
C VAL A 325 -23.88 -27.05 -7.49
N GLU A 326 -24.55 -27.99 -6.84
CA GLU A 326 -24.52 -28.21 -5.40
C GLU A 326 -23.12 -28.62 -4.92
N LEU A 327 -22.41 -29.45 -5.70
CA LEU A 327 -21.03 -29.81 -5.38
C LEU A 327 -20.07 -28.68 -5.68
N GLN A 328 -20.33 -27.89 -6.73
CA GLN A 328 -19.54 -26.68 -7.01
C GLN A 328 -19.65 -25.68 -5.85
N ASP A 329 -20.86 -25.41 -5.37
CA ASP A 329 -21.11 -24.52 -4.22
C ASP A 329 -20.46 -25.05 -2.94
N ALA A 330 -20.60 -26.36 -2.67
CA ALA A 330 -19.95 -26.98 -1.51
C ALA A 330 -18.41 -26.87 -1.55
N ILE A 331 -17.81 -26.94 -2.75
CA ILE A 331 -16.36 -26.73 -2.93
C ILE A 331 -15.99 -25.26 -2.71
N LEU A 332 -16.73 -24.33 -3.31
CA LEU A 332 -16.48 -22.89 -3.18
C LEU A 332 -16.60 -22.41 -1.73
N ASP A 333 -17.55 -22.95 -0.97
CA ASP A 333 -17.71 -22.69 0.46
C ASP A 333 -16.50 -23.14 1.32
N LYS A 334 -15.61 -23.98 0.78
CA LYS A 334 -14.38 -24.40 1.44
C LYS A 334 -13.14 -23.61 1.02
N VAL A 335 -13.26 -22.75 0.00
CA VAL A 335 -12.11 -21.96 -0.51
C VAL A 335 -11.78 -20.79 0.41
N SER A 336 -12.74 -20.23 1.14
CA SER A 336 -12.53 -19.05 1.98
C SER A 336 -13.34 -19.07 3.29
N ALA A 337 -12.91 -18.26 4.25
CA ALA A 337 -13.62 -18.09 5.52
C ALA A 337 -14.88 -17.22 5.41
N GLY A 338 -14.94 -16.34 4.41
CA GLY A 338 -16.09 -15.46 4.15
C GLY A 338 -16.70 -15.66 2.76
N PRO A 339 -17.94 -15.18 2.56
CA PRO A 339 -18.70 -15.40 1.33
C PRO A 339 -18.20 -14.58 0.13
N ILE A 340 -17.41 -13.52 0.36
CA ILE A 340 -16.96 -12.62 -0.71
C ILE A 340 -15.87 -13.26 -1.56
N GLU A 341 -14.87 -13.91 -0.95
CA GLU A 341 -13.83 -14.59 -1.71
C GLU A 341 -14.36 -15.82 -2.44
N SER A 342 -15.26 -16.59 -1.80
CA SER A 342 -15.99 -17.69 -2.45
C SER A 342 -16.71 -17.21 -3.72
N ALA A 343 -17.41 -16.07 -3.64
CA ALA A 343 -18.07 -15.46 -4.80
C ALA A 343 -17.08 -14.99 -5.88
N ARG A 344 -15.94 -14.41 -5.49
CA ARG A 344 -14.87 -14.00 -6.41
C ARG A 344 -14.32 -15.21 -7.18
N VAL A 345 -13.96 -16.27 -6.47
CA VAL A 345 -13.44 -17.51 -7.05
C VAL A 345 -14.47 -18.20 -7.93
N GLY A 346 -15.74 -18.24 -7.52
CA GLY A 346 -16.83 -18.75 -8.36
C GLY A 346 -16.99 -17.97 -9.67
N CYS A 347 -16.79 -16.65 -9.64
CA CYS A 347 -16.80 -15.82 -10.86
C CYS A 347 -15.56 -16.03 -11.75
N LEU A 348 -14.39 -16.34 -11.16
CA LEU A 348 -13.16 -16.64 -11.89
C LEU A 348 -13.21 -18.02 -12.56
N LEU A 349 -13.73 -19.03 -11.84
CA LEU A 349 -13.83 -20.41 -12.31
C LEU A 349 -15.10 -20.70 -13.12
N GLU A 350 -15.99 -19.72 -13.25
CA GLU A 350 -17.33 -19.88 -13.83
C GLU A 350 -18.15 -21.00 -13.17
N ALA A 351 -17.98 -21.18 -11.85
CA ALA A 351 -18.52 -22.29 -11.08
C ALA A 351 -19.46 -21.82 -9.95
N GLY A 352 -20.37 -22.70 -9.55
CA GLY A 352 -21.34 -22.51 -8.47
C GLY A 352 -22.64 -21.85 -8.90
N SER A 353 -23.45 -21.43 -7.95
CA SER A 353 -24.65 -20.62 -8.14
C SER A 353 -24.32 -19.14 -8.32
N VAL A 354 -25.28 -18.36 -8.85
CA VAL A 354 -25.14 -16.89 -8.92
C VAL A 354 -25.16 -16.33 -7.50
N PHE A 355 -24.18 -15.49 -7.17
CA PHE A 355 -24.06 -14.93 -5.82
C PHE A 355 -25.26 -14.05 -5.47
N THR A 356 -25.88 -14.30 -4.30
CA THR A 356 -27.13 -13.65 -3.88
C THR A 356 -26.94 -12.54 -2.86
N TRP A 357 -25.69 -12.17 -2.53
CA TRP A 357 -25.37 -11.23 -1.45
C TRP A 357 -25.98 -11.60 -0.10
N LYS A 358 -26.06 -12.91 0.17
CA LYS A 358 -26.54 -13.49 1.42
C LYS A 358 -25.57 -14.52 1.95
N CYS A 359 -25.48 -14.60 3.27
CA CYS A 359 -24.77 -15.64 4.00
C CYS A 359 -25.78 -16.33 4.92
N GLY A 360 -26.29 -17.48 4.48
CA GLY A 360 -27.48 -18.11 5.08
C GLY A 360 -28.68 -17.16 5.03
N ASN A 361 -29.30 -16.89 6.19
CA ASN A 361 -30.48 -16.01 6.28
C ASN A 361 -30.14 -14.52 6.47
N ARG A 362 -28.88 -14.12 6.31
CA ARG A 362 -28.43 -12.74 6.56
C ARG A 362 -27.97 -12.09 5.28
N ASN A 363 -28.37 -10.84 5.07
CA ASN A 363 -27.86 -10.03 3.96
C ASN A 363 -26.40 -9.65 4.24
N ILE A 364 -25.59 -9.62 3.20
CA ILE A 364 -24.23 -9.10 3.25
C ILE A 364 -24.30 -7.61 2.90
N GLU A 365 -23.75 -6.77 3.76
CA GLU A 365 -23.82 -5.32 3.66
C GLU A 365 -22.43 -4.70 3.60
N ARG A 366 -22.31 -3.58 2.88
CA ARG A 366 -21.10 -2.76 2.87
C ARG A 366 -20.84 -2.20 4.27
N GLU A 367 -19.62 -2.34 4.75
CA GLU A 367 -19.13 -1.71 5.97
C GLU A 367 -18.68 -0.27 5.66
N GLU A 368 -19.23 0.74 6.35
CA GLU A 368 -18.81 2.14 6.13
C GLU A 368 -17.67 2.57 7.08
N GLY A 369 -17.49 1.89 8.20
CA GLY A 369 -16.53 2.28 9.21
C GLY A 369 -16.02 1.12 10.04
N ARG A 370 -14.86 1.32 10.63
CA ARG A 370 -14.20 0.39 11.54
C ARG A 370 -15.03 0.33 12.82
N ARG A 371 -15.62 -0.83 13.10
CA ARG A 371 -16.44 -1.05 14.30
C ARG A 371 -15.92 -2.24 15.09
N SER A 372 -16.13 -2.19 16.39
CA SER A 372 -15.89 -3.34 17.25
C SER A 372 -16.75 -4.50 16.80
N ARG A 373 -16.14 -5.66 16.63
CA ARG A 373 -16.86 -6.84 16.18
C ARG A 373 -17.49 -7.57 17.35
N THR A 374 -18.65 -8.15 17.09
CA THR A 374 -19.33 -9.04 18.03
C THR A 374 -19.15 -10.50 17.59
N PRO A 375 -19.30 -11.48 18.51
CA PRO A 375 -19.30 -12.89 18.14
C PRO A 375 -20.34 -13.25 17.06
N TRP A 376 -21.37 -12.42 16.90
CA TRP A 376 -22.47 -12.62 15.95
C TRP A 376 -22.13 -12.17 14.52
N THR A 377 -21.05 -11.42 14.31
CA THR A 377 -20.59 -10.95 12.98
C THR A 377 -19.08 -11.21 12.86
N PRO A 378 -18.65 -12.48 12.79
CA PRO A 378 -17.26 -12.85 13.03
C PRO A 378 -16.34 -12.69 11.82
N VAL A 379 -16.86 -12.43 10.62
CA VAL A 379 -16.06 -12.31 9.39
C VAL A 379 -16.39 -10.99 8.69
N GLU A 380 -15.37 -10.18 8.48
CA GLU A 380 -15.40 -8.95 7.70
C GLU A 380 -14.42 -9.13 6.52
N SER A 381 -14.95 -9.07 5.30
CA SER A 381 -14.17 -9.31 4.07
C SER A 381 -13.72 -7.98 3.49
N HIS A 382 -12.41 -7.71 3.52
CA HIS A 382 -11.79 -6.50 2.96
C HIS A 382 -11.30 -6.79 1.55
N ILE A 383 -11.60 -5.91 0.58
CA ILE A 383 -11.01 -6.01 -0.76
C ILE A 383 -9.67 -5.26 -0.77
N TRP A 384 -8.64 -5.86 -1.39
CA TRP A 384 -7.29 -5.30 -1.49
C TRP A 384 -6.79 -5.27 -2.93
N PHE A 385 -6.06 -4.22 -3.28
CA PHE A 385 -5.40 -4.04 -4.57
C PHE A 385 -3.88 -4.03 -4.36
N GLY A 386 -3.20 -5.12 -4.76
CA GLY A 386 -1.74 -5.19 -4.72
C GLY A 386 -1.13 -4.88 -3.34
N GLY A 387 -1.73 -5.39 -2.27
CA GLY A 387 -1.26 -5.14 -0.89
C GLY A 387 -1.78 -3.85 -0.24
N TYR A 388 -2.61 -3.06 -0.93
CA TYR A 388 -3.25 -1.86 -0.38
C TYR A 388 -4.77 -2.03 -0.17
N PRO A 389 -5.36 -1.54 0.95
CA PRO A 389 -6.75 -1.82 1.31
C PRO A 389 -7.75 -0.95 0.53
N SER A 390 -8.56 -1.52 -0.36
CA SER A 390 -9.45 -0.81 -1.33
C SER A 390 -10.41 0.24 -0.73
N GLY A 391 -10.59 0.21 0.58
CA GLY A 391 -11.61 0.97 1.32
C GLY A 391 -13.00 0.31 1.27
N ILE A 392 -13.15 -0.78 0.52
CA ILE A 392 -14.36 -1.59 0.47
C ILE A 392 -14.20 -2.77 1.43
N ALA A 393 -15.15 -2.89 2.34
CA ALA A 393 -15.29 -4.09 3.16
C ALA A 393 -16.76 -4.48 3.30
N TYR A 394 -16.98 -5.75 3.60
CA TYR A 394 -18.30 -6.35 3.71
C TYR A 394 -18.44 -7.12 5.02
N LYS A 395 -19.64 -7.10 5.56
CA LYS A 395 -20.00 -7.92 6.73
C LYS A 395 -21.36 -8.55 6.56
N SER A 396 -21.57 -9.64 7.28
CA SER A 396 -22.93 -10.19 7.46
C SER A 396 -23.74 -9.25 8.34
N GLY A 397 -24.89 -8.80 7.83
CA GLY A 397 -25.84 -7.96 8.55
C GLY A 397 -26.40 -8.66 9.78
N THR A 398 -26.83 -7.88 10.77
CA THR A 398 -27.60 -8.39 11.90
C THR A 398 -28.97 -8.89 11.46
N MET A 399 -29.43 -10.01 12.03
CA MET A 399 -30.77 -10.52 11.79
C MET A 399 -31.78 -9.42 12.15
N LEU A 400 -32.42 -8.83 11.15
CA LEU A 400 -33.58 -7.97 11.38
C LEU A 400 -34.70 -8.90 11.88
N LEU A 401 -34.82 -9.07 13.19
CA LEU A 401 -36.13 -9.33 13.75
C LEU A 401 -37.03 -8.18 13.26
N PRO A 402 -38.25 -8.45 12.76
CA PRO A 402 -39.12 -7.40 12.27
C PRO A 402 -39.46 -6.48 13.46
N ILE A 403 -38.73 -5.38 13.57
CA ILE A 403 -39.10 -4.29 14.47
C ILE A 403 -40.29 -3.63 13.78
N PHE A 404 -41.50 -4.04 14.16
CA PHE A 404 -42.68 -3.22 13.97
C PHE A 404 -42.38 -1.85 14.58
N ARG A 405 -42.18 -0.86 13.71
CA ARG A 405 -41.98 0.54 14.08
C ARG A 405 -43.35 1.07 14.54
N TRP A 406 -43.74 0.79 15.77
CA TRP A 406 -44.84 1.50 16.42
C TRP A 406 -44.34 2.89 16.80
N SER A 407 -44.80 3.90 16.06
CA SER A 407 -44.81 5.27 16.54
C SER A 407 -45.72 5.35 17.76
N VAL A 408 -45.16 5.45 18.96
CA VAL A 408 -45.94 5.66 20.18
C VAL A 408 -46.09 7.16 20.39
N HIS A 409 -47.26 7.68 20.07
CA HIS A 409 -47.79 8.90 20.67
C HIS A 409 -48.07 8.64 22.15
N LEU A 410 -47.55 9.51 23.01
CA LEU A 410 -47.86 9.59 24.44
C LEU A 410 -49.35 9.86 24.64
N PHE A 411 -50.05 8.96 25.36
CA PHE A 411 -51.13 9.35 26.27
C PHE A 411 -51.21 8.39 27.46
N SER A 412 -51.35 9.02 28.63
CA SER A 412 -51.48 8.46 29.97
C SER A 412 -52.82 7.74 30.19
N SER A 413 -52.85 6.63 30.92
CA SER A 413 -53.61 6.48 32.18
C SER A 413 -53.63 5.03 32.70
N SER A 414 -53.78 4.91 34.02
CA SER A 414 -53.63 3.79 34.95
C SER A 414 -54.64 2.62 34.86
N LYS A 415 -54.23 1.40 35.27
CA LYS A 415 -54.66 0.69 36.52
C LYS A 415 -54.34 -0.83 36.54
N ASN A 416 -53.79 -1.27 37.68
CA ASN A 416 -54.04 -2.48 38.49
C ASN A 416 -53.80 -3.92 37.97
N ILE A 417 -52.68 -4.53 38.41
CA ILE A 417 -52.51 -5.65 39.42
C ILE A 417 -53.49 -6.87 39.35
N PRO A 418 -53.11 -8.14 39.67
CA PRO A 418 -51.97 -9.01 39.30
C PRO A 418 -52.50 -10.42 38.88
N VAL A 419 -51.66 -11.47 38.85
CA VAL A 419 -51.89 -12.85 39.37
C VAL A 419 -50.99 -13.85 38.61
N SER A 420 -50.20 -14.60 39.38
CA SER A 420 -49.54 -15.86 39.04
C SER A 420 -50.23 -16.97 39.86
N PRO A 421 -49.87 -18.27 39.78
CA PRO A 421 -49.43 -19.16 38.70
C PRO A 421 -50.39 -20.39 38.61
N VAL A 422 -50.02 -21.49 37.91
CA VAL A 422 -50.17 -22.93 38.33
C VAL A 422 -50.52 -23.94 37.19
N LEU A 423 -49.69 -25.01 37.10
CA LEU A 423 -49.86 -26.41 36.60
C LEU A 423 -50.25 -26.65 35.11
N SER A 424 -49.89 -27.73 34.39
CA SER A 424 -49.39 -29.11 34.65
C SER A 424 -48.86 -29.70 33.32
N TYR A 425 -47.71 -30.37 33.23
CA TYR A 425 -47.44 -31.81 33.45
C TYR A 425 -48.10 -32.80 32.46
N VAL A 426 -47.31 -33.45 31.57
CA VAL A 426 -47.38 -34.90 31.21
C VAL A 426 -45.98 -35.41 30.78
N ARG A 427 -45.58 -36.52 31.42
CA ARG A 427 -44.39 -37.41 31.26
C ARG A 427 -44.40 -38.19 29.93
N THR A 428 -43.34 -38.85 29.43
CA THR A 428 -42.40 -39.87 30.00
C THR A 428 -41.13 -39.97 29.13
N ASN A 429 -39.91 -39.97 29.70
CA ASN A 429 -39.04 -41.13 30.04
C ASN A 429 -38.84 -42.18 28.91
N ASN A 430 -37.62 -42.52 28.49
CA ASN A 430 -36.62 -43.22 29.31
C ASN A 430 -35.15 -42.86 29.02
N GLN A 431 -34.41 -42.63 30.11
CA GLN A 431 -32.95 -42.69 30.27
C GLN A 431 -32.48 -44.12 30.57
N ARG A 432 -31.17 -44.37 30.38
CA ARG A 432 -30.17 -44.89 31.36
C ARG A 432 -28.94 -45.42 30.57
N HIS A 433 -27.67 -45.27 30.93
CA HIS A 433 -26.95 -44.99 32.19
C HIS A 433 -25.58 -44.31 31.85
N CYS A 434 -25.17 -43.22 32.52
CA CYS A 434 -24.29 -43.12 33.73
C CYS A 434 -22.83 -43.62 33.57
N THR A 435 -21.74 -43.03 34.09
CA THR A 435 -21.29 -41.71 34.61
C THR A 435 -19.83 -41.90 35.11
N HIS A 436 -18.99 -40.86 34.99
CA HIS A 436 -17.85 -40.48 35.88
C HIS A 436 -16.61 -41.43 35.98
N ALA A 437 -15.35 -41.03 36.21
CA ALA A 437 -14.62 -39.76 36.37
C ALA A 437 -13.08 -40.04 36.47
N LEU A 438 -12.27 -38.96 36.37
CA LEU A 438 -10.96 -38.69 37.02
C LEU A 438 -9.58 -39.04 36.38
N LYS A 439 -8.84 -37.94 36.11
CA LYS A 439 -7.41 -37.59 36.38
C LYS A 439 -6.27 -38.62 36.36
N VAL A 440 -5.28 -38.31 35.50
CA VAL A 440 -3.80 -38.17 35.71
C VAL A 440 -3.06 -39.20 36.59
N ILE A 441 -2.08 -39.92 36.02
CA ILE A 441 -0.68 -40.13 36.50
C ILE A 441 0.09 -41.13 35.58
N LEU A 442 1.25 -40.67 35.09
CA LEU A 442 2.55 -41.32 34.84
C LEU A 442 2.71 -42.75 34.24
N SER A 443 3.58 -42.79 33.22
CA SER A 443 4.79 -43.63 33.12
C SER A 443 4.67 -45.14 32.87
N ASN A 444 5.09 -45.56 31.68
CA ASN A 444 6.23 -46.48 31.42
C ASN A 444 5.98 -47.28 30.14
N PHE A 445 6.81 -47.06 29.12
CA PHE A 445 7.40 -48.16 28.35
C PHE A 445 8.76 -47.72 27.82
N ARG A 446 9.81 -48.34 28.38
CA ARG A 446 11.20 -48.28 27.92
C ARG A 446 11.55 -49.61 27.26
N LEU A 447 12.64 -49.56 26.48
CA LEU A 447 13.44 -50.66 25.89
C LEU A 447 12.88 -51.23 24.58
N GLY A 448 13.66 -51.36 23.50
CA GLY A 448 15.07 -51.12 23.20
C GLY A 448 15.18 -50.86 21.69
N LEU A 449 16.23 -50.25 21.16
CA LEU A 449 17.53 -50.89 21.01
C LEU A 449 18.57 -49.82 20.65
N LEU A 450 19.64 -49.77 21.45
CA LEU A 450 20.95 -49.28 21.08
C LEU A 450 21.49 -50.10 19.90
N ALA A 451 22.15 -49.45 18.95
CA ALA A 451 23.49 -49.81 18.44
C ALA A 451 23.65 -49.47 16.95
N LEU A 452 24.20 -48.29 16.72
CA LEU A 452 25.29 -48.00 15.76
C LEU A 452 25.89 -46.69 16.27
N LEU A 453 26.61 -46.75 17.40
CA LEU A 453 28.07 -46.65 17.46
C LEU A 453 28.59 -45.40 16.72
N TYR A 454 28.84 -44.27 17.41
CA TYR A 454 30.00 -43.92 18.25
C TYR A 454 31.32 -43.68 17.49
N PHE A 455 32.01 -42.63 17.98
CA PHE A 455 33.36 -42.10 17.68
C PHE A 455 33.45 -41.13 16.49
N ASN A 456 33.58 -39.81 16.70
CA ASN A 456 34.56 -38.98 17.43
C ASN A 456 35.49 -38.27 16.45
N SER A 457 35.89 -37.07 16.88
CA SER A 457 37.10 -36.34 16.50
C SER A 457 37.00 -35.38 15.31
N PHE A 458 37.05 -34.09 15.68
CA PHE A 458 37.85 -33.02 15.09
C PHE A 458 38.14 -33.06 13.58
N THR A 459 37.82 -31.97 12.88
CA THR A 459 38.84 -30.98 12.51
C THR A 459 38.23 -29.77 11.79
N SER A 460 38.89 -28.64 12.02
CA SER A 460 38.85 -27.37 11.30
C SER A 460 38.23 -27.41 9.90
N VAL A 461 37.29 -26.49 9.65
CA VAL A 461 37.14 -25.92 8.32
C VAL A 461 37.63 -24.48 8.41
N TYR A 462 38.76 -24.24 7.76
CA TYR A 462 39.28 -22.91 7.47
C TYR A 462 38.15 -22.02 6.95
N ALA A 463 37.89 -20.89 7.62
CA ALA A 463 37.16 -19.79 7.04
C ALA A 463 38.14 -19.08 6.08
N GLU A 464 38.09 -19.43 4.80
CA GLU A 464 38.85 -18.73 3.79
C GLU A 464 38.17 -17.37 3.55
N ARG A 465 38.81 -16.31 4.04
CA ARG A 465 38.36 -14.93 3.88
C ARG A 465 38.77 -14.48 2.46
N LEU A 466 37.86 -14.56 1.50
CA LEU A 466 38.05 -13.97 0.17
C LEU A 466 37.62 -12.50 0.19
N GLU A 467 38.54 -11.59 0.50
CA GLU A 467 38.43 -10.19 0.06
C GLU A 467 38.94 -10.13 -1.38
N LEU A 468 38.05 -9.92 -2.35
CA LEU A 468 38.43 -9.75 -3.76
C LEU A 468 37.86 -8.45 -4.30
N THR A 469 38.77 -7.51 -4.53
CA THR A 469 38.60 -6.38 -5.46
C THR A 469 38.34 -6.89 -6.88
N LEU A 470 37.45 -6.17 -7.59
CA LEU A 470 37.06 -6.36 -8.98
C LEU A 470 38.15 -7.01 -9.84
N ALA A 471 37.89 -8.26 -10.27
CA ALA A 471 38.63 -8.91 -11.35
C ALA A 471 37.71 -8.99 -12.57
N GLU A 472 38.22 -8.54 -13.70
CA GLU A 472 37.55 -8.60 -15.00
C GLU A 472 37.04 -10.01 -15.31
N ASP A 473 35.84 -10.07 -15.86
CA ASP A 473 35.12 -11.29 -16.23
C ASP A 473 35.87 -12.06 -17.33
N ASP A 474 36.06 -13.38 -17.15
CA ASP A 474 36.91 -14.21 -18.02
C ASP A 474 36.18 -14.75 -19.27
N GLY A 475 34.93 -14.34 -19.50
CA GLY A 475 34.18 -14.59 -20.75
C GLY A 475 33.96 -16.07 -21.09
N SER A 476 34.22 -16.99 -20.16
CA SER A 476 34.28 -18.43 -20.44
C SER A 476 32.92 -19.15 -20.41
N HIS A 477 31.85 -18.46 -20.00
CA HIS A 477 30.49 -19.01 -20.00
C HIS A 477 29.51 -18.06 -20.69
N PRO A 478 28.65 -18.55 -21.61
CA PRO A 478 27.68 -17.70 -22.28
C PRO A 478 26.72 -17.10 -21.26
N GLU A 479 26.72 -15.76 -21.13
CA GLU A 479 25.75 -15.03 -20.32
C GLU A 479 24.35 -15.32 -20.86
N GLN A 480 23.54 -15.98 -20.04
CA GLN A 480 22.13 -16.15 -20.35
C GLN A 480 21.45 -14.78 -20.20
N PRO A 481 20.77 -14.25 -21.23
CA PRO A 481 20.13 -12.95 -21.14
C PRO A 481 19.06 -12.96 -20.05
N PHE A 482 18.91 -11.84 -19.35
CA PHE A 482 17.87 -11.65 -18.33
C PHE A 482 16.48 -12.02 -18.89
N ASP A 483 15.80 -12.96 -18.23
CA ASP A 483 14.48 -13.46 -18.65
C ASP A 483 13.48 -13.34 -17.50
N GLU A 484 12.65 -12.31 -17.59
CA GLU A 484 11.62 -12.00 -16.60
C GLU A 484 10.55 -13.11 -16.50
N ASN A 485 10.26 -13.81 -17.60
CA ASN A 485 9.28 -14.91 -17.57
C ASN A 485 9.82 -16.15 -16.87
N ALA A 486 11.12 -16.43 -17.01
CA ALA A 486 11.77 -17.53 -16.30
C ALA A 486 11.88 -17.27 -14.79
N LEU A 487 12.10 -16.01 -14.39
CA LEU A 487 12.09 -15.62 -12.97
C LEU A 487 10.73 -15.79 -12.31
N LEU A 488 9.63 -15.51 -13.04
CA LEU A 488 8.27 -15.75 -12.55
C LEU A 488 8.01 -17.24 -12.25
N ALA A 489 8.69 -18.16 -12.92
CA ALA A 489 8.52 -19.60 -12.71
C ALA A 489 9.15 -20.11 -11.41
N VAL A 490 10.10 -19.37 -10.83
CA VAL A 490 10.82 -19.73 -9.60
C VAL A 490 10.59 -18.74 -8.46
N LEU A 491 9.49 -17.98 -8.54
CA LEU A 491 9.10 -17.03 -7.52
C LEU A 491 8.82 -17.75 -6.20
N VAL A 492 9.56 -17.37 -5.16
CA VAL A 492 9.35 -17.90 -3.81
C VAL A 492 8.03 -17.32 -3.27
N PRO A 493 7.10 -18.15 -2.77
CA PRO A 493 5.89 -17.66 -2.13
C PRO A 493 6.26 -16.68 -1.01
N SER A 494 5.66 -15.49 -1.02
CA SER A 494 5.94 -14.43 -0.06
C SER A 494 5.81 -14.96 1.38
N HIS A 495 6.92 -15.06 2.10
CA HIS A 495 6.92 -15.25 3.54
C HIS A 495 6.50 -13.94 4.20
N GLU A 496 5.22 -13.57 4.11
CA GLU A 496 4.62 -12.56 4.98
C GLU A 496 4.46 -13.14 6.40
N LYS A 497 5.57 -13.20 7.12
CA LYS A 497 5.57 -13.23 8.59
C LYS A 497 6.58 -12.23 9.11
N ARG A 498 6.23 -10.94 9.04
CA ARG A 498 6.52 -9.88 10.03
C ARG A 498 5.96 -8.55 9.52
N SER A 499 5.37 -7.79 10.45
CA SER A 499 4.44 -6.67 10.25
C SER A 499 4.81 -5.62 9.18
N PRO A 500 3.80 -5.00 8.54
CA PRO A 500 3.98 -3.77 7.79
C PRO A 500 4.05 -2.60 8.78
N VAL A 501 5.24 -2.03 8.98
CA VAL A 501 5.37 -0.65 9.46
C VAL A 501 6.06 0.12 8.35
N SER A 502 5.30 1.01 7.72
CA SER A 502 5.82 1.97 6.77
C SER A 502 6.90 2.80 7.46
N LEU A 503 8.15 2.62 7.04
CA LEU A 503 9.16 3.65 7.24
C LEU A 503 8.76 4.80 6.31
N THR A 504 8.26 5.87 6.92
CA THR A 504 8.36 7.20 6.35
C THR A 504 9.83 7.41 6.05
N GLU A 505 10.19 7.56 4.77
CA GLU A 505 11.49 8.11 4.37
C GLU A 505 11.58 9.52 4.98
N ARG A 506 12.18 9.61 6.18
CA ARG A 506 12.81 10.84 6.63
C ARG A 506 14.05 10.98 5.79
N ASN A 507 14.02 11.92 4.85
CA ASN A 507 15.19 12.49 4.23
C ASN A 507 16.18 12.90 5.34
N THR A 508 17.19 12.08 5.56
CA THR A 508 18.50 12.58 5.91
C THR A 508 19.13 13.03 4.60
N ASP A 509 19.05 14.34 4.31
CA ASP A 509 20.06 14.99 3.49
C ASP A 509 20.61 16.21 4.27
N PRO A 510 21.92 16.49 4.15
CA PRO A 510 22.65 17.38 5.00
C PRO A 510 22.61 18.79 4.42
N ASP A 511 21.89 19.71 5.05
CA ASP A 511 22.22 21.13 4.94
C ASP A 511 21.95 21.81 6.28
N SER A 512 22.96 21.68 7.15
CA SER A 512 23.16 22.54 8.29
C SER A 512 23.56 23.93 7.79
N ALA A 513 22.58 24.80 7.61
CA ALA A 513 22.79 26.24 7.61
C ALA A 513 21.94 26.89 8.72
N THR A 514 22.53 26.87 9.92
CA THR A 514 22.43 27.90 10.97
C THR A 514 21.11 28.64 11.16
N LEU A 515 20.33 28.22 12.16
CA LEU A 515 19.56 29.16 12.98
C LEU A 515 19.99 29.04 14.44
N ASN A 516 20.87 29.98 14.83
CA ASN A 516 21.25 30.26 16.21
C ASN A 516 20.00 30.60 17.04
N ARG A 517 19.44 29.63 17.76
CA ARG A 517 18.79 29.88 19.04
C ARG A 517 19.62 29.21 20.12
N ARG A 518 20.25 30.00 20.98
CA ARG A 518 20.86 29.50 22.23
C ARG A 518 19.74 28.95 23.10
N TYR A 519 19.51 27.64 23.02
CA TYR A 519 18.75 26.96 24.06
C TYR A 519 19.65 26.89 25.31
N GLU A 520 19.28 27.63 26.35
CA GLU A 520 20.06 27.72 27.60
C GLU A 520 19.76 26.59 28.59
N GLY A 521 18.85 25.68 28.25
CA GLY A 521 18.52 24.54 29.11
C GLY A 521 19.54 23.40 28.98
N PRO A 522 19.69 22.56 30.02
CA PRO A 522 20.62 21.42 30.01
C PRO A 522 20.23 20.28 29.06
N TYR A 523 19.05 20.33 28.44
CA TYR A 523 18.47 19.27 27.61
C TYR A 523 18.04 19.81 26.22
N PRO A 524 18.99 20.15 25.33
CA PRO A 524 18.71 20.85 24.09
C PRO A 524 17.82 20.06 23.10
N ASN A 525 17.80 18.73 23.22
CA ASN A 525 17.02 17.84 22.38
C ASN A 525 15.86 17.16 23.14
N GLY A 526 15.42 17.75 24.26
CA GLY A 526 14.37 17.21 25.13
C GLY A 526 14.90 16.45 26.34
N ILE A 527 14.07 16.33 27.38
CA ILE A 527 14.44 15.68 28.65
C ILE A 527 14.63 14.19 28.40
N CYS A 528 15.86 13.70 28.54
CA CYS A 528 16.12 12.26 28.59
C CYS A 528 15.39 11.66 29.82
N PRO A 529 14.61 10.58 29.66
CA PRO A 529 13.79 10.03 30.72
C PRO A 529 14.67 9.55 31.88
N ARG A 530 14.23 9.82 33.11
CA ARG A 530 14.74 9.20 34.33
C ARG A 530 13.64 8.36 34.97
N SER A 531 13.90 7.04 35.00
CA SER A 531 13.43 5.98 35.92
C SER A 531 13.07 4.66 35.22
N LEU A 532 12.76 4.66 33.92
CA LEU A 532 12.26 3.47 33.20
C LEU A 532 13.08 3.03 31.96
N TYR A 533 14.10 3.77 31.54
CA TYR A 533 14.98 3.42 30.43
C TYR A 533 16.39 3.09 30.94
N SER A 534 16.93 1.94 30.54
CA SER A 534 18.30 1.51 30.86
C SER A 534 19.19 1.75 29.66
N ASP A 535 20.33 2.42 29.87
CA ASP A 535 21.29 2.70 28.80
C ASP A 535 21.79 1.41 28.17
N ILE A 536 21.54 1.28 26.87
CA ILE A 536 21.96 0.12 26.08
C ILE A 536 23.38 0.32 25.53
N GLU A 537 23.90 -0.69 24.84
CA GLU A 537 25.25 -0.66 24.27
C GLU A 537 25.46 0.58 23.38
N ASP A 538 24.54 0.87 22.46
CA ASP A 538 24.67 2.01 21.54
C ASP A 538 24.75 3.36 22.27
N ASP A 539 23.96 3.52 23.34
CA ASP A 539 23.99 4.75 24.14
C ASP A 539 25.36 4.92 24.80
N ARG A 540 25.92 3.82 25.35
CA ARG A 540 27.24 3.82 25.96
C ARG A 540 28.35 4.08 24.95
N VAL A 541 28.22 3.58 23.73
CA VAL A 541 29.18 3.85 22.65
C VAL A 541 29.13 5.33 22.24
N CYS A 542 27.93 5.88 22.04
CA CYS A 542 27.75 7.30 21.76
C CYS A 542 28.31 8.18 22.88
N ASP A 543 28.02 7.83 24.14
CA ASP A 543 28.51 8.54 25.30
C ASP A 543 30.04 8.44 25.40
N ALA A 544 30.62 7.24 25.36
CA ALA A 544 32.07 7.06 25.41
C ALA A 544 32.82 7.76 24.26
N ARG A 545 32.20 7.88 23.08
CA ARG A 545 32.82 8.50 21.91
C ARG A 545 32.76 10.01 21.91
N PHE A 546 31.68 10.60 22.43
CA PHE A 546 31.38 12.02 22.27
C PHE A 546 31.24 12.79 23.59
N ALA A 547 31.13 12.12 24.73
CA ALA A 547 31.17 12.75 26.04
C ALA A 547 32.56 13.36 26.28
N GLY A 548 32.57 14.57 26.84
CA GLY A 548 33.79 15.23 27.31
C GLY A 548 34.30 14.63 28.63
N PRO A 549 35.51 14.99 29.07
CA PRO A 549 36.00 14.62 30.39
C PRO A 549 35.04 15.12 31.47
N VAL A 550 34.85 14.30 32.52
CA VAL A 550 33.94 14.60 33.64
C VAL A 550 34.40 15.89 34.33
N THR A 551 33.71 16.98 34.01
CA THR A 551 33.90 18.34 34.52
C THR A 551 32.53 18.96 34.77
N GLU A 552 32.44 20.19 35.28
CA GLU A 552 31.15 20.90 35.45
C GLU A 552 30.36 21.06 34.13
N ASN A 553 31.01 20.85 32.98
CA ASN A 553 30.42 20.83 31.64
C ASN A 553 30.28 19.40 31.08
N THR A 554 29.89 18.42 31.92
CA THR A 554 29.72 17.04 31.46
C THR A 554 28.63 16.97 30.38
N TYR A 555 29.02 16.48 29.19
CA TYR A 555 28.12 16.22 28.08
C TYR A 555 27.76 14.74 28.09
N LEU A 556 26.47 14.42 27.98
CA LEU A 556 25.99 13.05 27.78
C LEU A 556 25.45 12.92 26.37
N TYR A 557 25.93 11.91 25.65
CA TYR A 557 25.42 11.56 24.33
C TYR A 557 24.67 10.23 24.40
N ALA A 558 23.67 10.08 23.54
CA ALA A 558 22.93 8.83 23.41
C ALA A 558 22.63 8.53 21.94
N ALA A 559 22.37 7.27 21.64
CA ALA A 559 22.09 6.84 20.29
C ALA A 559 20.64 7.16 19.93
N GLN A 560 20.48 8.04 18.95
CA GLN A 560 19.20 8.39 18.36
C GLN A 560 18.69 7.26 17.46
N SER A 561 19.56 6.72 16.61
CA SER A 561 19.26 5.60 15.71
C SER A 561 20.53 4.79 15.41
N SER A 562 20.33 3.57 14.91
CA SER A 562 21.42 2.68 14.50
C SER A 562 21.06 1.98 13.19
N THR A 563 21.94 2.03 12.19
CA THR A 563 21.73 1.38 10.89
C THR A 563 22.95 0.57 10.47
N CYS A 564 22.82 -0.30 9.47
CA CYS A 564 23.97 -0.96 8.87
C CYS A 564 24.64 -0.04 7.85
N ALA A 565 25.91 0.32 8.07
CA ALA A 565 26.71 1.04 7.08
C ALA A 565 27.28 0.10 6.01
N SER A 566 27.52 -1.15 6.40
CA SER A 566 27.97 -2.26 5.55
C SER A 566 27.65 -3.58 6.25
N ALA A 567 27.90 -4.71 5.57
CA ALA A 567 27.80 -6.05 6.14
C ALA A 567 28.48 -6.21 7.52
N ILE A 568 29.54 -5.46 7.79
CA ILE A 568 30.40 -5.65 8.97
C ILE A 568 30.50 -4.38 9.82
N THR A 569 29.68 -3.37 9.55
CA THR A 569 29.79 -2.09 10.25
C THR A 569 28.42 -1.50 10.49
N ARG A 570 28.14 -1.22 11.76
CA ARG A 570 26.98 -0.46 12.21
C ARG A 570 27.32 1.03 12.18
N ARG A 571 26.37 1.87 11.82
CA ARG A 571 26.42 3.33 11.96
C ARG A 571 25.49 3.73 13.09
N LEU A 572 26.02 4.42 14.09
CA LEU A 572 25.23 5.02 15.16
C LEU A 572 25.10 6.51 14.92
N SER A 573 23.88 7.02 15.01
CA SER A 573 23.56 8.45 15.03
C SER A 573 23.45 8.89 16.48
N CYS A 574 24.42 9.64 16.97
CA CYS A 574 24.55 10.06 18.35
C CYS A 574 24.12 11.52 18.51
N GLN A 575 23.27 11.80 19.48
CA GLN A 575 22.76 13.14 19.74
C GLN A 575 22.98 13.54 21.20
N LEU A 576 23.19 14.83 21.44
CA LEU A 576 23.43 15.37 22.78
C LEU A 576 22.16 15.23 23.62
N CYS A 577 22.24 14.42 24.68
CA CYS A 577 21.18 14.17 25.64
C CYS A 577 21.20 15.20 26.78
N PHE A 578 22.38 15.47 27.35
CA PHE A 578 22.55 16.45 28.43
C PHE A 578 23.82 17.25 28.23
N GLY A 579 23.78 18.55 28.46
CA GLY A 579 24.95 19.40 28.41
C GLY A 579 24.62 20.85 28.72
N ARG A 580 25.34 21.47 29.65
CA ARG A 580 25.27 22.92 29.86
C ARG A 580 26.30 23.63 28.98
N HIS A 581 25.91 24.78 28.42
CA HIS A 581 26.79 25.65 27.65
C HIS A 581 27.48 24.98 26.44
N HIS A 582 26.87 23.94 25.85
CA HIS A 582 27.41 23.34 24.63
C HIS A 582 27.23 24.32 23.45
N PRO A 583 28.32 24.69 22.73
CA PRO A 583 28.27 25.75 21.72
C PRO A 583 27.40 25.40 20.50
N ASP A 584 27.24 24.11 20.22
CA ASP A 584 26.40 23.62 19.13
C ASP A 584 25.69 22.28 19.50
N PRO A 585 24.54 22.32 20.18
CA PRO A 585 23.93 21.12 20.77
C PRO A 585 23.05 20.30 19.81
N TYR A 586 22.82 20.80 18.59
CA TYR A 586 21.87 20.26 17.63
C TYR A 586 22.41 19.23 16.62
N PRO A 587 23.71 19.22 16.23
CA PRO A 587 24.21 18.28 15.25
C PRO A 587 24.13 16.84 15.74
N ILE A 588 23.61 15.98 14.88
CA ILE A 588 23.71 14.53 15.03
C ILE A 588 25.13 14.13 14.63
N LYS A 589 25.88 13.57 15.57
CA LYS A 589 27.22 13.04 15.34
C LYS A 589 27.11 11.57 14.92
N THR A 590 27.80 11.15 13.88
CA THR A 590 27.79 9.75 13.46
C THR A 590 29.07 9.04 13.90
N THR A 591 28.96 7.76 14.27
CA THR A 591 30.10 6.90 14.53
C THR A 591 29.88 5.52 13.93
N LEU A 592 30.98 4.86 13.56
CA LEU A 592 30.97 3.52 12.96
C LEU A 592 31.43 2.52 14.02
N VAL A 593 30.64 1.45 14.19
CA VAL A 593 30.92 0.36 15.12
C VAL A 593 31.12 -0.92 14.30
N PRO A 594 32.35 -1.47 14.24
CA PRO A 594 32.60 -2.70 13.50
C PRO A 594 31.95 -3.90 14.22
N CYS A 595 31.36 -4.81 13.44
CA CYS A 595 30.98 -6.13 13.91
C CYS A 595 32.24 -7.00 14.10
N ARG A 596 32.14 -8.04 14.93
CA ARG A 596 33.26 -8.98 15.10
C ARG A 596 33.52 -9.75 13.81
N SER A 597 34.68 -10.41 13.72
CA SER A 597 35.13 -11.10 12.50
C SER A 597 34.17 -12.14 11.92
N ASN A 598 33.21 -12.63 12.72
CA ASN A 598 32.23 -13.65 12.35
C ASN A 598 30.79 -13.14 12.49
N GLU A 599 30.59 -11.83 12.56
CA GLU A 599 29.27 -11.22 12.74
C GLU A 599 28.94 -10.30 11.57
N VAL A 600 27.68 -10.34 11.14
CA VAL A 600 27.11 -9.40 10.18
C VAL A 600 26.20 -8.40 10.86
N CYS A 601 26.19 -7.18 10.34
CA CYS A 601 25.19 -6.21 10.70
C CYS A 601 23.84 -6.63 10.12
N THR A 602 22.86 -6.84 11.00
CA THR A 602 21.47 -7.06 10.65
C THR A 602 20.62 -5.92 11.19
N GLN A 603 19.47 -5.70 10.55
CA GLN A 603 18.53 -4.63 10.89
C GLN A 603 17.12 -5.20 10.89
N GLU A 604 16.84 -6.07 11.87
CA GLU A 604 15.56 -6.82 11.99
C GLU A 604 14.61 -6.24 13.04
N GLY A 605 15.05 -5.23 13.79
CA GLY A 605 14.37 -4.73 14.98
C GLY A 605 14.11 -3.23 14.97
N TYR A 606 13.25 -2.83 15.89
CA TYR A 606 13.03 -1.45 16.26
C TYR A 606 13.14 -1.35 17.77
N ARG A 607 13.71 -0.24 18.25
CA ARG A 607 13.86 0.01 19.68
C ARG A 607 13.37 1.40 20.03
N TRP A 608 12.89 1.54 21.26
CA TRP A 608 12.74 2.86 21.85
C TRP A 608 14.13 3.42 22.13
N ASN A 609 14.42 4.62 21.65
CA ASN A 609 15.64 5.34 21.99
C ASN A 609 15.47 6.13 23.30
N LYS A 610 16.55 6.75 23.76
CA LYS A 610 16.58 7.53 25.00
C LYS A 610 15.67 8.77 24.97
N TRP A 611 15.02 9.12 23.87
CA TRP A 611 14.02 10.20 23.83
C TRP A 611 12.57 9.67 23.75
N GLY A 612 12.39 8.35 23.85
CA GLY A 612 11.07 7.74 23.71
C GLY A 612 10.56 7.77 22.27
N ASN A 613 11.45 7.76 21.28
CA ASN A 613 11.10 7.55 19.87
C ASN A 613 11.35 6.08 19.49
N TYR A 614 10.46 5.49 18.70
CA TYR A 614 10.60 4.13 18.19
C TYR A 614 11.37 4.17 16.87
N GLU A 615 12.64 3.77 16.90
CA GLU A 615 13.60 3.94 15.82
C GLU A 615 14.21 2.60 15.42
N VAL A 616 14.83 2.56 14.24
CA VAL A 616 15.41 1.33 13.70
C VAL A 616 16.63 0.88 14.51
N GLU A 617 16.71 -0.42 14.76
CA GLU A 617 17.81 -1.06 15.47
C GLU A 617 18.64 -1.92 14.53
N SER A 618 19.95 -1.71 14.56
CA SER A 618 20.94 -2.59 13.95
C SER A 618 21.62 -3.42 15.03
N SER A 619 22.01 -4.65 14.73
CA SER A 619 22.74 -5.54 15.64
C SER A 619 23.77 -6.36 14.87
N CYS A 620 24.84 -6.80 15.53
CA CYS A 620 25.80 -7.73 14.94
C CYS A 620 25.38 -9.17 15.28
N VAL A 621 25.14 -10.00 14.27
CA VAL A 621 24.65 -11.39 14.41
C VAL A 621 25.66 -12.34 13.79
N TYR A 622 25.94 -13.48 14.42
CA TYR A 622 26.89 -14.47 13.91
C TYR A 622 26.44 -15.08 12.59
N GLU A 623 27.35 -15.16 11.60
CA GLU A 623 27.11 -15.79 10.30
C GLU A 623 28.28 -16.66 9.81
N ASN A 624 27.96 -17.73 9.08
CA ASN A 624 28.92 -18.80 8.75
C ASN A 624 29.73 -18.57 7.46
N SER A 625 29.22 -17.81 6.48
CA SER A 625 29.92 -17.48 5.22
C SER A 625 29.28 -16.24 4.59
N ILE A 626 30.05 -15.22 4.21
CA ILE A 626 29.52 -13.97 3.62
C ILE A 626 30.20 -13.70 2.28
N ILE A 627 29.41 -13.43 1.24
CA ILE A 627 29.88 -13.04 -0.09
C ILE A 627 29.30 -11.66 -0.40
N LYS A 628 30.17 -10.72 -0.77
CA LYS A 628 29.83 -9.30 -0.99
C LYS A 628 29.83 -8.94 -2.47
N LEU A 629 28.89 -8.10 -2.89
CA LEU A 629 28.88 -7.46 -4.20
C LEU A 629 28.63 -5.95 -4.05
N LEU A 630 29.65 -5.14 -4.36
CA LEU A 630 29.56 -3.69 -4.39
C LEU A 630 29.16 -3.23 -5.81
N VAL A 631 28.08 -2.46 -5.93
CA VAL A 631 27.61 -1.91 -7.22
C VAL A 631 27.77 -0.40 -7.23
N ALA A 632 28.72 0.08 -8.06
CA ALA A 632 28.97 1.51 -8.23
C ALA A 632 27.95 2.17 -9.19
N ARG A 633 27.64 3.45 -8.92
CA ARG A 633 26.73 4.30 -9.70
C ARG A 633 27.07 4.33 -11.20
N GLY A 634 26.04 4.32 -12.05
CA GLY A 634 26.14 4.83 -13.44
C GLY A 634 26.16 3.84 -14.60
N SER A 635 25.95 2.53 -14.39
CA SER A 635 25.73 1.60 -15.52
C SER A 635 24.25 1.49 -15.91
N ALA A 636 24.00 1.28 -17.21
CA ALA A 636 22.69 1.01 -17.79
C ALA A 636 21.88 -0.02 -16.97
N VAL A 637 20.56 0.02 -17.08
CA VAL A 637 19.65 -0.96 -16.45
C VAL A 637 20.02 -2.36 -16.94
N ARG A 638 20.85 -3.08 -16.18
CA ARG A 638 21.31 -4.44 -16.43
C ARG A 638 21.21 -5.26 -15.15
N GLU A 639 21.30 -6.56 -15.30
CA GLU A 639 21.44 -7.51 -14.19
C GLU A 639 22.81 -7.31 -13.49
N TYR A 640 22.83 -7.44 -12.16
CA TYR A 640 24.05 -7.44 -11.35
C TYR A 640 24.11 -8.73 -10.54
N CYS A 641 25.18 -9.52 -10.73
CA CYS A 641 25.39 -10.80 -10.07
C CYS A 641 26.67 -10.80 -9.24
N SER A 642 26.66 -11.53 -8.11
CA SER A 642 27.86 -11.81 -7.34
C SER A 642 28.81 -12.71 -8.13
N LYS A 643 30.11 -12.70 -7.79
CA LYS A 643 31.05 -13.69 -8.34
C LYS A 643 30.56 -15.11 -8.06
N LYS A 644 30.67 -15.99 -9.06
CA LYS A 644 30.32 -17.41 -8.92
C LYS A 644 31.19 -18.06 -7.85
N VAL A 645 30.56 -18.67 -6.85
CA VAL A 645 31.24 -19.38 -5.76
C VAL A 645 31.02 -20.89 -5.92
N THR A 646 32.10 -21.66 -5.86
CA THR A 646 32.06 -23.13 -5.88
C THR A 646 32.11 -23.67 -4.46
N LEU A 647 31.13 -24.48 -4.08
CA LEU A 647 31.12 -25.12 -2.76
C LEU A 647 31.75 -26.51 -2.84
N ASN A 648 33.04 -26.61 -2.52
CA ASN A 648 33.82 -27.85 -2.60
C ASN A 648 33.37 -28.93 -1.59
N LYS A 649 32.49 -28.60 -0.63
CA LYS A 649 32.03 -29.51 0.45
C LYS A 649 30.51 -29.68 0.56
N ALA A 650 29.73 -29.23 -0.43
CA ALA A 650 28.27 -29.37 -0.41
C ALA A 650 27.84 -30.83 -0.67
N SER A 651 27.63 -31.62 0.39
CA SER A 651 27.30 -33.06 0.29
C SER A 651 25.78 -33.31 0.24
N GLY A 652 25.05 -32.73 -0.74
CA GLY A 652 23.61 -32.95 -0.90
C GLY A 652 22.77 -32.45 0.29
N LYS A 653 23.28 -31.46 1.03
CA LYS A 653 22.59 -30.86 2.18
C LYS A 653 21.75 -29.67 1.73
N VAL A 654 20.64 -29.45 2.44
CA VAL A 654 19.90 -28.20 2.36
C VAL A 654 20.78 -27.10 2.95
N GLN A 655 20.92 -25.99 2.23
CA GLN A 655 21.63 -24.79 2.63
C GLN A 655 20.65 -23.63 2.66
N GLY A 656 20.77 -22.76 3.67
CA GLY A 656 20.01 -21.52 3.72
C GLY A 656 20.76 -20.41 2.98
N PHE A 657 20.07 -19.65 2.15
CA PHE A 657 20.58 -18.46 1.47
C PHE A 657 19.84 -17.25 1.99
N HIS A 658 20.60 -16.28 2.47
CA HIS A 658 20.07 -15.00 2.93
C HIS A 658 20.73 -13.91 2.13
N SER A 659 19.96 -12.98 1.58
CA SER A 659 20.50 -11.85 0.83
C SER A 659 19.82 -10.55 1.19
N TYR A 660 20.59 -9.46 1.16
CA TYR A 660 20.18 -8.13 1.59
C TYR A 660 20.72 -7.09 0.62
N LEU A 661 19.84 -6.20 0.15
CA LEU A 661 20.20 -5.08 -0.70
C LEU A 661 20.02 -3.77 0.07
N TYR A 662 21.07 -2.95 0.15
CA TYR A 662 21.04 -1.68 0.84
C TYR A 662 21.77 -0.57 0.08
N ASP A 663 21.37 0.65 0.40
CA ASP A 663 22.02 1.87 -0.04
C ASP A 663 23.27 2.12 0.82
N THR A 664 24.45 2.19 0.21
CA THR A 664 25.72 2.33 0.96
C THR A 664 25.90 3.72 1.58
N VAL A 665 25.14 4.73 1.13
CA VAL A 665 25.17 6.09 1.66
C VAL A 665 24.29 6.18 2.89
N THR A 666 23.04 5.72 2.80
CA THR A 666 22.06 5.85 3.90
C THR A 666 22.07 4.65 4.86
N GLY A 667 22.55 3.49 4.41
CA GLY A 667 22.48 2.22 5.15
C GLY A 667 21.08 1.60 5.20
N VAL A 668 20.13 2.15 4.44
CA VAL A 668 18.74 1.71 4.40
C VAL A 668 18.56 0.64 3.33
N ARG A 669 17.74 -0.38 3.63
CA ARG A 669 17.34 -1.42 2.68
C ARG A 669 16.62 -0.81 1.48
N LYS A 670 16.99 -1.22 0.26
CA LYS A 670 16.34 -0.78 -0.99
C LYS A 670 15.76 -1.97 -1.73
N ASN A 671 14.56 -1.79 -2.28
CA ASN A 671 13.89 -2.84 -3.04
C ASN A 671 14.51 -2.96 -4.45
N ALA A 672 14.91 -4.17 -4.82
CA ALA A 672 15.22 -4.50 -6.21
C ALA A 672 13.93 -4.75 -6.99
N LYS A 673 13.91 -4.52 -8.31
CA LYS A 673 12.83 -5.04 -9.18
C LYS A 673 12.77 -6.57 -9.06
N TRP A 674 13.95 -7.21 -9.08
CA TRP A 674 14.13 -8.64 -8.88
C TRP A 674 15.35 -8.91 -8.02
N LEU A 675 15.24 -9.87 -7.09
CA LEU A 675 16.33 -10.44 -6.32
C LEU A 675 16.24 -11.96 -6.46
N TYR A 676 17.32 -12.64 -6.85
CA TYR A 676 17.24 -14.06 -7.22
C TYR A 676 18.55 -14.82 -7.13
N LEU A 677 18.42 -16.12 -6.91
CA LEU A 677 19.50 -17.10 -6.81
C LEU A 677 19.66 -17.85 -8.13
N LYS A 678 20.90 -17.94 -8.63
CA LYS A 678 21.28 -18.81 -9.74
C LYS A 678 22.20 -19.94 -9.25
N ILE A 679 21.92 -21.15 -9.73
CA ILE A 679 22.76 -22.33 -9.50
C ILE A 679 23.11 -22.92 -10.86
N ASN A 680 24.41 -23.03 -11.15
CA ASN A 680 24.93 -23.41 -12.46
C ASN A 680 24.33 -22.57 -13.61
N GLY A 681 24.09 -21.28 -13.35
CA GLY A 681 23.47 -20.35 -14.30
C GLY A 681 21.94 -20.43 -14.41
N VAL A 682 21.28 -21.39 -13.74
CA VAL A 682 19.82 -21.56 -13.80
C VAL A 682 19.14 -20.84 -12.64
N TYR A 683 18.08 -20.07 -12.95
CA TYR A 683 17.24 -19.44 -11.92
C TYR A 683 16.62 -20.51 -11.02
N THR A 684 16.86 -20.40 -9.72
CA THR A 684 16.43 -21.39 -8.73
C THR A 684 15.39 -20.84 -7.78
N ALA A 685 15.51 -19.55 -7.44
CA ALA A 685 14.60 -18.86 -6.55
C ALA A 685 14.61 -17.37 -6.88
N SER A 686 13.46 -16.71 -6.79
CA SER A 686 13.36 -15.27 -7.01
C SER A 686 12.36 -14.60 -6.07
N ALA A 687 12.54 -13.30 -5.86
CA ALA A 687 11.63 -12.40 -5.18
C ALA A 687 11.50 -11.10 -6.00
N GLN A 688 10.29 -10.58 -6.11
CA GLN A 688 9.99 -9.35 -6.85
C GLN A 688 9.75 -8.19 -5.87
N TYR A 689 10.25 -6.99 -6.20
CA TYR A 689 10.11 -5.80 -5.35
C TYR A 689 10.57 -5.99 -3.90
N ALA A 690 11.62 -6.78 -3.71
CA ALA A 690 12.13 -7.17 -2.40
C ALA A 690 13.50 -6.55 -2.10
N ALA A 691 13.73 -6.18 -0.85
CA ALA A 691 15.05 -5.77 -0.36
C ALA A 691 15.87 -6.93 0.24
N ASN A 692 15.26 -8.10 0.40
CA ASN A 692 15.90 -9.31 0.88
C ASN A 692 15.26 -10.55 0.26
N LEU A 693 16.04 -11.62 0.15
CA LEU A 693 15.59 -12.93 -0.27
C LEU A 693 16.15 -13.97 0.67
N ASP A 694 15.24 -14.76 1.25
CA ASP A 694 15.53 -15.87 2.15
C ASP A 694 15.02 -17.16 1.50
N VAL A 695 15.92 -18.07 1.14
CA VAL A 695 15.55 -19.31 0.45
C VAL A 695 16.45 -20.47 0.85
N THR A 696 15.90 -21.68 0.88
CA THR A 696 16.67 -22.90 1.10
C THR A 696 16.81 -23.71 -0.19
N HIS A 697 17.99 -24.23 -0.50
CA HIS A 697 18.19 -25.12 -1.64
C HIS A 697 19.14 -26.26 -1.33
N VAL A 698 18.95 -27.41 -2.00
CA VAL A 698 19.86 -28.56 -1.87
C VAL A 698 21.05 -28.36 -2.81
N LEU A 699 22.26 -28.35 -2.24
CA LEU A 699 23.49 -28.16 -3.02
C LEU A 699 24.31 -29.45 -3.12
N PHE A 700 24.87 -29.67 -4.30
CA PHE A 700 25.81 -30.74 -4.63
C PHE A 700 27.21 -30.16 -4.86
N ALA A 701 28.24 -30.99 -4.61
CA ALA A 701 29.63 -30.60 -4.76
C ALA A 701 29.94 -30.17 -6.20
N GLY A 702 30.66 -29.06 -6.36
CA GLY A 702 31.03 -28.52 -7.67
C GLY A 702 29.97 -27.65 -8.34
N GLN A 703 28.81 -27.42 -7.71
CA GLN A 703 27.85 -26.43 -8.22
C GLN A 703 28.35 -25.01 -8.01
N LEU A 704 28.13 -24.16 -9.02
CA LEU A 704 28.42 -22.73 -9.02
C LEU A 704 27.18 -21.98 -8.52
N VAL A 705 27.36 -21.14 -7.51
CA VAL A 705 26.28 -20.35 -6.92
C VAL A 705 26.57 -18.87 -7.06
N GLU A 706 25.56 -18.11 -7.47
CA GLU A 706 25.61 -16.65 -7.52
C GLU A 706 24.25 -16.05 -7.11
N MET A 707 24.29 -14.96 -6.36
CA MET A 707 23.13 -14.14 -6.03
C MET A 707 23.11 -12.92 -6.93
N CYS A 708 21.95 -12.61 -7.50
CA CYS A 708 21.79 -11.54 -8.47
C CYS A 708 20.62 -10.64 -8.12
N PHE A 709 20.68 -9.39 -8.57
CA PHE A 709 19.54 -8.49 -8.53
C PHE A 709 19.39 -7.70 -9.84
N PHE A 710 18.15 -7.35 -10.14
CA PHE A 710 17.79 -6.41 -11.20
C PHE A 710 17.23 -5.14 -10.55
N PRO A 711 17.77 -3.96 -10.84
CA PRO A 711 17.38 -2.71 -10.19
C PRO A 711 15.96 -2.27 -10.60
N ALA A 712 15.27 -1.56 -9.69
CA ALA A 712 14.11 -0.75 -10.08
C ALA A 712 14.58 0.43 -10.95
N SER A 713 13.72 0.99 -11.79
CA SER A 713 14.06 1.90 -12.91
C SER A 713 14.85 3.18 -12.58
N ASP A 714 15.10 3.48 -11.30
CA ASP A 714 15.90 4.61 -10.83
C ASP A 714 17.03 4.13 -9.89
N ILE A 715 18.23 3.85 -10.42
CA ILE A 715 19.42 3.69 -9.58
C ILE A 715 19.99 5.09 -9.29
N SER A 716 19.37 5.80 -8.35
CA SER A 716 19.88 7.10 -7.89
C SER A 716 20.98 6.96 -6.82
N SER A 717 21.10 5.79 -6.18
CA SER A 717 22.01 5.53 -5.06
C SER A 717 23.04 4.41 -5.34
N ASN A 718 24.12 4.42 -4.54
CA ASN A 718 25.11 3.33 -4.51
C ASN A 718 24.50 2.14 -3.76
N LEU A 719 24.51 0.96 -4.36
CA LEU A 719 23.89 -0.24 -3.78
C LEU A 719 24.94 -1.30 -3.47
N GLU A 720 24.77 -2.00 -2.36
CA GLU A 720 25.55 -3.17 -1.97
C GLU A 720 24.60 -4.35 -1.75
N LEU A 721 24.88 -5.45 -2.44
CA LEU A 721 24.21 -6.73 -2.25
C LEU A 721 25.11 -7.62 -1.41
N ASP A 722 24.65 -7.93 -0.21
CA ASP A 722 25.27 -8.94 0.64
C ASP A 722 24.46 -10.22 0.61
N TRP A 723 25.15 -11.35 0.67
CA TRP A 723 24.47 -12.62 0.90
C TRP A 723 25.33 -13.61 1.68
N SER A 724 24.67 -14.49 2.43
CA SER A 724 25.26 -15.56 3.22
C SER A 724 24.69 -16.93 2.85
N ILE A 725 25.45 -17.97 3.20
CA ILE A 725 25.05 -19.37 3.08
C ILE A 725 25.20 -20.02 4.46
N SER A 726 24.12 -20.64 4.96
CA SER A 726 24.06 -21.29 6.28
C SER A 726 23.86 -22.81 6.23
#